data_AF-A0A0W8FBV6-F1
#
_entry.id   AF-A0A0W8FBV6-F1
#
_cell.length_a   1.000
_cell.length_b   1.000
_cell.length_c   1.000
_cell.angle_alpha   90.00
_cell.angle_beta   90.00
_cell.angle_gamma   90.00
#
_symmetry.space_group_name_H-M   'P 1'
#
loop_
_entity.id
_entity.type
_entity.pdbx_description
1 polymer ?
#
loop_
_entity_poly.entity_id
_entity_poly.type
_entity_poly.pdbx_seq_one_letter_code
_entity_poly.pdbx_strand_id
1 'polypeptide(L)'
;MQFDRRVVRDALKEDIENRSALSEKLSTVDFVVFSGDLSYRGKSEEFQKAREQLLDPLLEACGQSQNPDRFFIVPGNHDSDRDSFNQWQKEFWDSCFLNSYDCLTECLEQVESRERILEPFQAFTSFVQDYNGQDLPNYGSVRILNIRDKKIALFGINSALACGRHINEESKEIDDRGFVFVGEPQIYDRLSSISDADIKIAVLHHTFDWLNGNDLDRVRRRLMEKFDFILQGHQHKQDVSIINGLIGSSTIIPAGASYNHPTLKDPQPTYAYNFVHFDFDSRNFTVFLRRWSETRKKWVEDVNSYEHGIFESRDSVRQLSPRPGSLPLPIMITTSADNLLQGSGYPSIKEAVEAANPGDTITIRAGAFKENIQIDKSLTIKGAGASNTFIDGSQAGSVFKIGENEADIDVTLSGIAIKEGSGSLVLVNDNDANKYICGGGILNYGRLTVTDCTIFNNTAFNGGGIFSKGTVNINNGTTITQNIANNGGGIFNNCGSRNTAKVNLNEGSSIENNRANQNGAGIYSGGYRVGRNTLNINNGCNISGNIAGNSGGGIWIISEGTLNMNGGVISNNKGWTGGGIFSYGSYANLRGGSIHNNIAMNGAGIVNGGGWMTVDGSLIYGNIANKNDYGYGGGILNSGILTLTSGSIEHNTAFTGGGGIYTTNSPVGKVLGRRQLVHDNYSRKQDDILPEIETDSMNING
;
A
#
# COMPACT_ATOMS: atom_id res chain seq x y z
N MET A 1 -27.71 -41.37 -2.35
CA MET A 1 -29.10 -40.89 -2.19
C MET A 1 -29.21 -39.59 -2.96
N GLN A 2 -30.08 -39.52 -3.98
CA GLN A 2 -30.34 -38.25 -4.66
C GLN A 2 -31.11 -37.34 -3.70
N PHE A 3 -30.40 -36.36 -3.20
CA PHE A 3 -30.87 -35.33 -2.29
C PHE A 3 -31.79 -34.35 -3.08
N ASP A 4 -33.07 -34.22 -2.70
CA ASP A 4 -34.02 -33.38 -3.45
C ASP A 4 -33.73 -31.89 -3.19
N ARG A 5 -33.18 -31.22 -4.20
CA ARG A 5 -32.86 -29.78 -4.22
C ARG A 5 -34.04 -28.91 -3.78
N ARG A 6 -35.29 -29.36 -4.03
CA ARG A 6 -36.50 -28.64 -3.62
C ARG A 6 -36.67 -28.61 -2.11
N VAL A 7 -36.31 -29.67 -1.40
CA VAL A 7 -36.46 -29.74 0.07
C VAL A 7 -35.60 -28.69 0.76
N VAL A 8 -34.33 -28.53 0.37
CA VAL A 8 -33.44 -27.52 0.97
C VAL A 8 -33.86 -26.11 0.59
N ARG A 9 -34.20 -25.90 -0.68
CA ARG A 9 -34.64 -24.60 -1.19
C ARG A 9 -35.93 -24.15 -0.52
N ASP A 10 -36.95 -25.00 -0.48
CA ASP A 10 -38.25 -24.63 0.08
C ASP A 10 -38.11 -24.34 1.58
N ALA A 11 -37.29 -25.12 2.29
CA ALA A 11 -36.93 -24.83 3.67
C ALA A 11 -36.10 -23.53 3.82
N LEU A 12 -35.26 -23.17 2.83
CA LEU A 12 -34.51 -21.90 2.83
C LEU A 12 -35.47 -20.73 2.70
N LYS A 13 -36.43 -20.83 1.77
CA LYS A 13 -37.50 -19.85 1.59
C LYS A 13 -38.26 -19.67 2.90
N GLU A 14 -38.69 -20.76 3.52
CA GLU A 14 -39.41 -20.75 4.80
C GLU A 14 -38.58 -20.12 5.93
N ASP A 15 -37.28 -20.42 6.05
CA ASP A 15 -36.42 -19.83 7.08
C ASP A 15 -36.26 -18.31 6.90
N ILE A 16 -36.17 -17.86 5.64
CA ILE A 16 -36.11 -16.43 5.29
C ILE A 16 -37.43 -15.72 5.55
N GLU A 17 -38.57 -16.33 5.25
CA GLU A 17 -39.89 -15.79 5.56
C GLU A 17 -40.10 -15.66 7.08
N ASN A 18 -39.59 -16.63 7.85
CA ASN A 18 -39.71 -16.67 9.31
C ASN A 18 -38.59 -15.95 10.07
N ARG A 19 -37.69 -15.23 9.37
CA ARG A 19 -36.51 -14.56 9.97
C ARG A 19 -36.83 -13.66 11.17
N SER A 20 -38.00 -13.01 11.19
CA SER A 20 -38.42 -12.13 12.30
C SER A 20 -38.61 -12.88 13.62
N ALA A 21 -38.86 -14.19 13.57
CA ALA A 21 -38.93 -15.04 14.75
C ALA A 21 -37.54 -15.34 15.35
N LEU A 22 -36.46 -15.18 14.56
CA LEU A 22 -35.08 -15.32 15.02
C LEU A 22 -34.62 -14.05 15.77
N SER A 23 -34.95 -12.88 15.24
CA SER A 23 -34.64 -11.58 15.85
C SER A 23 -35.46 -10.47 15.21
N GLU A 24 -35.91 -9.50 16.01
CA GLU A 24 -36.59 -8.30 15.52
C GLU A 24 -35.70 -7.47 14.57
N LYS A 25 -34.36 -7.56 14.75
CA LYS A 25 -33.34 -6.96 13.87
C LYS A 25 -33.45 -7.44 12.41
N LEU A 26 -34.11 -8.58 12.15
CA LEU A 26 -34.24 -9.18 10.82
C LEU A 26 -35.61 -8.94 10.19
N SER A 27 -36.46 -8.12 10.80
CA SER A 27 -37.82 -7.84 10.30
C SER A 27 -37.85 -7.36 8.84
N THR A 28 -36.84 -6.59 8.43
CA THR A 28 -36.67 -6.09 7.06
C THR A 28 -35.37 -6.60 6.42
N VAL A 29 -35.41 -6.90 5.13
CA VAL A 29 -34.20 -7.16 4.32
C VAL A 29 -34.02 -6.01 3.36
N ASP A 30 -32.91 -5.27 3.46
CA ASP A 30 -32.67 -4.11 2.59
C ASP A 30 -32.10 -4.49 1.20
N PHE A 31 -31.29 -5.54 1.13
CA PHE A 31 -30.70 -6.08 -0.10
C PHE A 31 -30.14 -7.49 0.12
N VAL A 32 -29.84 -8.19 -0.98
CA VAL A 32 -29.27 -9.55 -1.01
C VAL A 32 -27.96 -9.54 -1.78
N VAL A 33 -26.92 -10.14 -1.21
CA VAL A 33 -25.62 -10.35 -1.87
C VAL A 33 -25.42 -11.84 -2.12
N PHE A 34 -25.05 -12.20 -3.36
CA PHE A 34 -24.74 -13.56 -3.77
C PHE A 34 -23.28 -13.61 -4.27
N SER A 35 -22.41 -14.32 -3.55
CA SER A 35 -20.96 -14.28 -3.78
C SER A 35 -20.48 -15.31 -4.82
N GLY A 36 -21.26 -15.58 -5.87
CA GLY A 36 -20.90 -16.46 -7.01
C GLY A 36 -21.27 -17.93 -6.89
N ASP A 37 -20.96 -18.68 -7.95
CA ASP A 37 -21.33 -20.09 -8.20
C ASP A 37 -22.85 -20.30 -8.28
N LEU A 38 -23.51 -19.48 -9.10
CA LEU A 38 -24.95 -19.62 -9.36
C LEU A 38 -25.26 -20.76 -10.33
N SER A 39 -24.32 -21.06 -11.24
CA SER A 39 -24.42 -22.09 -12.26
C SER A 39 -23.41 -23.22 -12.02
N TYR A 40 -23.46 -24.27 -12.85
CA TYR A 40 -22.52 -25.40 -12.77
C TYR A 40 -21.41 -25.30 -13.82
N ARG A 41 -21.73 -24.75 -15.00
CA ARG A 41 -20.83 -24.63 -16.17
C ARG A 41 -20.98 -23.30 -16.92
N GLY A 42 -21.58 -22.28 -16.32
CA GLY A 42 -21.70 -20.95 -16.92
C GLY A 42 -22.57 -20.90 -18.17
N LYS A 43 -23.54 -21.81 -18.34
CA LYS A 43 -24.43 -21.83 -19.52
C LYS A 43 -25.69 -21.00 -19.29
N SER A 44 -26.18 -20.33 -20.33
CA SER A 44 -27.36 -19.44 -20.25
C SER A 44 -28.61 -20.13 -19.70
N GLU A 45 -28.86 -21.39 -20.08
CA GLU A 45 -29.98 -22.19 -19.59
C GLU A 45 -29.87 -22.55 -18.10
N GLU A 46 -28.66 -22.61 -17.54
CA GLU A 46 -28.46 -22.83 -16.10
C GLU A 46 -28.81 -21.57 -15.31
N PHE A 47 -28.41 -20.39 -15.80
CA PHE A 47 -28.78 -19.12 -15.18
C PHE A 47 -30.29 -18.85 -15.22
N GLN A 48 -30.95 -19.16 -16.34
CA GLN A 48 -32.41 -19.02 -16.43
C GLN A 48 -33.13 -19.96 -15.44
N LYS A 49 -32.66 -21.20 -15.29
CA LYS A 49 -33.19 -22.10 -14.25
C LYS A 49 -32.92 -21.59 -12.85
N ALA A 50 -31.73 -21.04 -12.60
CA ALA A 50 -31.37 -20.49 -11.29
C ALA A 50 -32.26 -19.29 -10.92
N ARG A 51 -32.60 -18.43 -11.89
CA ARG A 51 -33.60 -17.38 -11.71
C ARG A 51 -34.93 -17.92 -11.23
N GLU A 52 -35.54 -18.80 -12.03
CA GLU A 52 -36.89 -19.31 -11.78
C GLU A 52 -36.98 -20.15 -10.51
N GLN A 53 -35.94 -20.95 -10.26
CA GLN A 53 -35.97 -21.97 -9.22
C GLN A 53 -35.31 -21.52 -7.92
N LEU A 54 -34.52 -20.46 -7.88
CA LEU A 54 -33.81 -20.02 -6.67
C LEU A 54 -33.96 -18.52 -6.41
N LEU A 55 -33.57 -17.67 -7.37
CA LEU A 55 -33.48 -16.23 -7.11
C LEU A 55 -34.85 -15.58 -6.94
N ASP A 56 -35.81 -15.84 -7.83
CA ASP A 56 -37.15 -15.24 -7.74
C ASP A 56 -37.88 -15.65 -6.45
N PRO A 57 -37.90 -16.94 -6.04
CA PRO A 57 -38.45 -17.34 -4.74
C PRO A 57 -37.72 -16.74 -3.53
N LEU A 58 -36.39 -16.57 -3.63
CA LEU A 58 -35.59 -15.99 -2.54
C LEU A 58 -35.88 -14.49 -2.39
N LEU A 59 -35.94 -13.74 -3.50
CA LEU A 59 -36.30 -12.33 -3.46
C LEU A 59 -37.74 -12.14 -2.98
N GLU A 60 -38.66 -13.05 -3.31
CA GLU A 60 -40.01 -13.07 -2.75
C GLU A 60 -39.99 -13.21 -1.22
N ALA A 61 -39.28 -14.20 -0.67
CA ALA A 61 -39.15 -14.37 0.77
C ALA A 61 -38.51 -13.16 1.48
N CYS A 62 -37.57 -12.49 0.82
CA CYS A 62 -36.96 -11.25 1.29
C CYS A 62 -37.88 -10.02 1.17
N GLY A 63 -39.03 -10.12 0.49
CA GLY A 63 -39.90 -8.98 0.20
C GLY A 63 -39.35 -8.03 -0.88
N GLN A 64 -38.51 -8.54 -1.78
CA GLN A 64 -37.76 -7.78 -2.80
C GLN A 64 -38.14 -8.14 -4.25
N SER A 65 -39.23 -8.88 -4.49
CA SER A 65 -39.65 -9.28 -5.87
C SER A 65 -39.85 -8.11 -6.84
N GLN A 66 -40.17 -6.91 -6.34
CA GLN A 66 -40.39 -5.71 -7.15
C GLN A 66 -39.14 -4.82 -7.25
N ASN A 67 -38.05 -5.16 -6.57
CA ASN A 67 -36.82 -4.37 -6.51
C ASN A 67 -35.61 -5.26 -6.88
N PRO A 68 -35.51 -5.74 -8.15
CA PRO A 68 -34.41 -6.60 -8.57
C PRO A 68 -33.05 -5.91 -8.39
N ASP A 69 -33.00 -4.58 -8.40
CA ASP A 69 -31.83 -3.76 -8.09
C ASP A 69 -31.29 -3.93 -6.67
N ARG A 70 -32.05 -4.57 -5.77
CA ARG A 70 -31.63 -4.96 -4.41
C ARG A 70 -30.92 -6.31 -4.37
N PHE A 71 -30.76 -6.99 -5.51
CA PHE A 71 -29.91 -8.17 -5.64
C PHE A 71 -28.55 -7.76 -6.24
N PHE A 72 -27.45 -8.26 -5.65
CA PHE A 72 -26.10 -8.02 -6.15
C PHE A 72 -25.31 -9.33 -6.20
N ILE A 73 -24.64 -9.60 -7.32
CA ILE A 73 -23.93 -10.87 -7.55
C ILE A 73 -22.58 -10.67 -8.21
N VAL A 74 -21.59 -11.48 -7.84
CA VAL A 74 -20.30 -11.60 -8.53
C VAL A 74 -20.14 -13.01 -9.09
N PRO A 75 -19.34 -13.25 -10.13
CA PRO A 75 -19.16 -14.59 -10.67
C PRO A 75 -18.27 -15.44 -9.75
N GLY A 76 -18.59 -16.73 -9.67
CA GLY A 76 -17.72 -17.76 -9.13
C GLY A 76 -17.01 -18.57 -10.22
N ASN A 77 -16.21 -19.57 -9.80
CA ASN A 77 -15.46 -20.40 -10.74
C ASN A 77 -16.32 -21.32 -11.60
N HIS A 78 -17.58 -21.56 -11.23
CA HIS A 78 -18.55 -22.32 -12.03
C HIS A 78 -19.38 -21.46 -12.98
N ASP A 79 -19.31 -20.13 -12.86
CA ASP A 79 -20.09 -19.19 -13.68
C ASP A 79 -19.42 -18.83 -15.01
N SER A 80 -18.27 -19.42 -15.32
CA SER A 80 -17.60 -19.31 -16.62
C SER A 80 -17.89 -20.51 -17.52
N ASP A 81 -18.16 -20.22 -18.79
CA ASP A 81 -18.22 -21.23 -19.84
C ASP A 81 -16.81 -21.64 -20.24
N ARG A 82 -16.29 -22.67 -19.58
CA ARG A 82 -14.94 -23.19 -19.85
C ARG A 82 -14.78 -23.83 -21.23
N ASP A 83 -15.87 -24.18 -21.91
CA ASP A 83 -15.79 -24.73 -23.28
C ASP A 83 -15.51 -23.61 -24.31
N SER A 84 -15.78 -22.35 -23.94
CA SER A 84 -15.60 -21.18 -24.81
C SER A 84 -14.16 -20.70 -24.96
N PHE A 85 -13.20 -21.29 -24.23
CA PHE A 85 -11.81 -20.81 -24.22
C PHE A 85 -11.11 -20.99 -25.58
N ASN A 86 -10.80 -19.86 -26.22
CA ASN A 86 -10.04 -19.80 -27.47
C ASN A 86 -8.52 -19.99 -27.25
N GLN A 87 -7.80 -20.25 -28.35
CA GLN A 87 -6.35 -20.52 -28.30
C GLN A 87 -5.55 -19.37 -27.68
N TRP A 88 -5.88 -18.13 -28.02
CA TRP A 88 -5.17 -16.96 -27.49
C TRP A 88 -5.34 -16.82 -25.98
N GLN A 89 -6.53 -17.07 -25.43
CA GLN A 89 -6.73 -17.04 -23.98
C GLN A 89 -5.85 -18.10 -23.30
N LYS A 90 -5.75 -19.30 -23.87
CA LYS A 90 -4.88 -20.36 -23.33
C LYS A 90 -3.41 -19.91 -23.30
N GLU A 91 -2.90 -19.43 -24.43
CA GLU A 91 -1.53 -18.92 -24.55
C GLU A 91 -1.26 -17.71 -23.64
N PHE A 92 -2.23 -16.80 -23.51
CA PHE A 92 -2.14 -15.64 -22.61
C PHE A 92 -1.96 -16.08 -21.16
N TRP A 93 -2.79 -17.00 -20.69
CA TRP A 93 -2.73 -17.45 -19.31
C TRP A 93 -1.49 -18.29 -19.04
N ASP A 94 -1.10 -19.18 -19.95
CA ASP A 94 0.17 -19.91 -19.88
C ASP A 94 1.36 -18.92 -19.74
N SER A 95 1.35 -17.82 -20.51
CA SER A 95 2.36 -16.77 -20.40
C SER A 95 2.30 -16.00 -19.08
N CYS A 96 1.12 -15.56 -18.64
CA CYS A 96 1.00 -14.81 -17.39
C CYS A 96 1.38 -15.64 -16.15
N PHE A 97 1.17 -16.97 -16.16
CA PHE A 97 1.66 -17.87 -15.10
C PHE A 97 3.20 -17.98 -15.08
N LEU A 98 3.87 -17.80 -16.23
CA LEU A 98 5.32 -17.93 -16.39
C LEU A 98 6.09 -16.59 -16.23
N ASN A 99 5.50 -15.47 -16.66
CA ASN A 99 6.24 -14.24 -17.00
C ASN A 99 5.95 -13.02 -16.11
N SER A 100 5.27 -13.17 -14.96
CA SER A 100 4.94 -12.15 -13.95
C SER A 100 3.55 -11.48 -14.03
N TYR A 101 3.16 -10.82 -12.92
CA TYR A 101 1.88 -10.15 -12.67
C TYR A 101 1.55 -8.96 -13.61
N ASP A 102 2.57 -8.31 -14.19
CA ASP A 102 2.38 -7.13 -15.03
C ASP A 102 1.59 -7.46 -16.33
N CYS A 103 1.70 -8.69 -16.81
CA CYS A 103 0.95 -9.26 -17.94
C CYS A 103 -0.58 -9.12 -17.80
N LEU A 104 -1.12 -9.43 -16.61
CA LEU A 104 -2.55 -9.32 -16.35
C LEU A 104 -2.99 -7.86 -16.22
N THR A 105 -2.17 -7.03 -15.58
CA THR A 105 -2.47 -5.61 -15.40
C THR A 105 -2.59 -4.91 -16.76
N GLU A 106 -1.60 -5.08 -17.64
CA GLU A 106 -1.62 -4.53 -19.00
C GLU A 106 -2.84 -5.02 -19.80
N CYS A 107 -3.20 -6.30 -19.66
CA CYS A 107 -4.36 -6.88 -20.33
C CYS A 107 -5.68 -6.26 -19.89
N LEU A 108 -5.87 -6.05 -18.57
CA LEU A 108 -7.11 -5.48 -18.04
C LEU A 108 -7.26 -3.97 -18.31
N GLU A 109 -6.14 -3.25 -18.48
CA GLU A 109 -6.13 -1.83 -18.85
C GLU A 109 -6.53 -1.58 -20.32
N GLN A 110 -6.26 -2.54 -21.22
CA GLN A 110 -6.62 -2.44 -22.63
C GLN A 110 -8.04 -2.98 -22.87
N VAL A 111 -8.94 -2.16 -23.42
CA VAL A 111 -10.37 -2.49 -23.58
C VAL A 111 -10.57 -3.79 -24.36
N GLU A 112 -9.91 -3.94 -25.50
CA GLU A 112 -10.08 -5.11 -26.38
C GLU A 112 -9.56 -6.40 -25.72
N SER A 113 -8.44 -6.31 -25.00
CA SER A 113 -7.84 -7.46 -24.31
C SER A 113 -8.67 -7.88 -23.11
N ARG A 114 -9.19 -6.90 -22.35
CA ARG A 114 -10.12 -7.12 -21.25
C ARG A 114 -11.42 -7.76 -21.72
N GLU A 115 -12.04 -7.27 -22.78
CA GLU A 115 -13.26 -7.89 -23.32
C GLU A 115 -13.01 -9.34 -23.72
N ARG A 116 -11.86 -9.60 -24.35
CA ARG A 116 -11.47 -10.96 -24.74
C ARG A 116 -11.23 -11.87 -23.55
N ILE A 117 -10.65 -11.41 -22.44
CA ILE A 117 -10.43 -12.26 -21.27
C ILE A 117 -11.71 -12.55 -20.48
N LEU A 118 -12.71 -11.68 -20.62
CA LEU A 118 -14.00 -11.75 -19.96
C LEU A 118 -15.07 -12.53 -20.74
N GLU A 119 -14.81 -12.83 -22.02
CA GLU A 119 -15.69 -13.60 -22.92
C GLU A 119 -16.28 -14.88 -22.29
N PRO A 120 -15.54 -15.70 -21.51
CA PRO A 120 -16.12 -16.90 -20.87
C PRO A 120 -17.25 -16.61 -19.88
N PHE A 121 -17.35 -15.38 -19.38
CA PHE A 121 -18.41 -14.95 -18.47
C PHE A 121 -19.57 -14.25 -19.20
N GLN A 122 -19.61 -14.27 -20.54
CA GLN A 122 -20.60 -13.52 -21.30
C GLN A 122 -22.05 -13.93 -20.95
N ALA A 123 -22.32 -15.22 -20.79
CA ALA A 123 -23.64 -15.71 -20.40
C ALA A 123 -24.05 -15.21 -19.01
N PHE A 124 -23.12 -15.21 -18.05
CA PHE A 124 -23.32 -14.64 -16.71
C PHE A 124 -23.60 -13.13 -16.81
N THR A 125 -22.81 -12.40 -17.59
CA THR A 125 -22.94 -10.96 -17.75
C THR A 125 -24.28 -10.56 -18.34
N SER A 126 -24.68 -11.18 -19.45
CA SER A 126 -25.98 -10.93 -20.08
C SER A 126 -27.12 -11.25 -19.12
N PHE A 127 -27.07 -12.40 -18.44
CA PHE A 127 -28.08 -12.77 -17.46
C PHE A 127 -28.23 -11.74 -16.34
N VAL A 128 -27.12 -11.34 -15.71
CA VAL A 128 -27.15 -10.42 -14.57
C VAL A 128 -27.63 -9.03 -15.00
N GLN A 129 -27.15 -8.52 -16.14
CA GLN A 129 -27.60 -7.24 -16.69
C GLN A 129 -29.10 -7.25 -16.99
N ASP A 130 -29.61 -8.33 -17.60
CA ASP A 130 -31.03 -8.48 -17.89
C ASP A 130 -31.87 -8.66 -16.61
N TYR A 131 -31.31 -9.29 -15.58
CA TYR A 131 -32.03 -9.59 -14.34
C TYR A 131 -32.19 -8.37 -13.43
N ASN A 132 -31.11 -7.62 -13.19
CA ASN A 132 -31.10 -6.53 -12.21
C ASN A 132 -30.43 -5.23 -12.69
N GLY A 133 -29.95 -5.17 -13.93
CA GLY A 133 -29.26 -4.00 -14.49
C GLY A 133 -27.90 -3.71 -13.86
N GLN A 134 -27.22 -4.71 -13.27
CA GLN A 134 -25.90 -4.50 -12.65
C GLN A 134 -24.83 -4.22 -13.71
N ASP A 135 -24.09 -3.13 -13.52
CA ASP A 135 -23.02 -2.71 -14.43
C ASP A 135 -21.77 -3.58 -14.27
N LEU A 136 -21.14 -3.95 -15.39
CA LEU A 136 -19.91 -4.76 -15.49
C LEU A 136 -19.83 -5.91 -14.45
N PRO A 137 -20.82 -6.83 -14.41
CA PRO A 137 -20.95 -7.81 -13.34
C PRO A 137 -19.79 -8.82 -13.28
N ASN A 138 -19.04 -9.00 -14.36
CA ASN A 138 -17.90 -9.91 -14.46
C ASN A 138 -16.52 -9.22 -14.35
N TYR A 139 -16.45 -7.95 -13.94
CA TYR A 139 -15.20 -7.19 -13.80
C TYR A 139 -15.19 -6.42 -12.46
N GLY A 140 -15.11 -5.08 -12.48
CA GLY A 140 -15.25 -4.19 -11.34
C GLY A 140 -16.65 -3.58 -11.25
N SER A 141 -17.62 -4.36 -10.77
CA SER A 141 -19.02 -3.95 -10.70
C SER A 141 -19.26 -2.97 -9.55
N VAL A 142 -20.06 -1.92 -9.76
CA VAL A 142 -20.43 -0.98 -8.68
C VAL A 142 -21.93 -0.76 -8.65
N ARG A 143 -22.52 -0.90 -7.47
CA ARG A 143 -23.91 -0.54 -7.20
C ARG A 143 -24.01 0.33 -5.97
N ILE A 144 -24.70 1.46 -6.10
CA ILE A 144 -24.98 2.37 -4.99
C ILE A 144 -26.44 2.21 -4.58
N LEU A 145 -26.67 1.85 -3.32
CA LEU A 145 -27.99 1.75 -2.72
C LEU A 145 -28.18 2.88 -1.71
N ASN A 146 -29.28 3.62 -1.83
CA ASN A 146 -29.71 4.53 -0.78
C ASN A 146 -30.64 3.77 0.17
N ILE A 147 -30.20 3.60 1.41
CA ILE A 147 -30.95 2.93 2.49
C ILE A 147 -31.11 3.95 3.59
N ARG A 148 -32.36 4.37 3.82
CA ARG A 148 -32.67 5.51 4.71
C ARG A 148 -31.91 6.76 4.22
N ASP A 149 -31.12 7.39 5.08
CA ASP A 149 -30.28 8.56 4.78
C ASP A 149 -28.82 8.21 4.45
N LYS A 150 -28.50 6.91 4.27
CA LYS A 150 -27.14 6.41 4.03
C LYS A 150 -26.95 5.88 2.62
N LYS A 151 -25.76 6.13 2.08
CA LYS A 151 -25.29 5.61 0.80
C LYS A 151 -24.42 4.36 1.01
N ILE A 152 -24.88 3.21 0.54
CA ILE A 152 -24.17 1.94 0.62
C ILE A 152 -23.61 1.59 -0.75
N ALA A 153 -22.30 1.38 -0.84
CA ALA A 153 -21.62 0.93 -2.05
C ALA A 153 -21.36 -0.58 -1.98
N LEU A 154 -21.91 -1.31 -2.95
CA LEU A 154 -21.56 -2.70 -3.24
C LEU A 154 -20.57 -2.69 -4.41
N PHE A 155 -19.40 -3.29 -4.19
CA PHE A 155 -18.31 -3.35 -5.15
C PHE A 155 -17.96 -4.79 -5.45
N GLY A 156 -18.26 -5.24 -6.66
CA GLY A 156 -18.08 -6.62 -7.10
C GLY A 156 -16.76 -6.80 -7.84
N ILE A 157 -16.06 -7.88 -7.54
CA ILE A 157 -14.74 -8.19 -8.08
C ILE A 157 -14.75 -9.61 -8.63
N ASN A 158 -14.36 -9.77 -9.90
CA ASN A 158 -14.21 -11.09 -10.49
C ASN A 158 -12.89 -11.73 -10.08
N SER A 159 -12.96 -12.63 -9.11
CA SER A 159 -11.83 -13.46 -8.66
C SER A 159 -11.67 -14.77 -9.43
N ALA A 160 -12.53 -15.04 -10.42
CA ALA A 160 -12.60 -16.31 -11.13
C ALA A 160 -11.93 -16.28 -12.53
N LEU A 161 -11.25 -15.20 -12.90
CA LEU A 161 -10.65 -14.99 -14.23
C LEU A 161 -9.72 -16.15 -14.66
N ALA A 162 -8.95 -16.67 -13.70
CA ALA A 162 -7.92 -17.68 -13.94
C ALA A 162 -8.35 -19.12 -13.62
N CYS A 163 -9.58 -19.34 -13.17
CA CYS A 163 -10.04 -20.64 -12.68
C CYS A 163 -10.20 -21.69 -13.78
N GLY A 164 -10.06 -22.96 -13.38
CA GLY A 164 -10.23 -24.12 -14.24
C GLY A 164 -8.98 -24.49 -15.03
N ARG A 165 -7.79 -23.99 -14.65
CA ARG A 165 -6.59 -24.06 -15.49
C ARG A 165 -5.39 -24.73 -14.83
N HIS A 166 -5.25 -24.62 -13.52
CA HIS A 166 -4.16 -25.31 -12.84
C HIS A 166 -4.57 -26.77 -12.61
N ILE A 167 -3.83 -27.70 -13.23
CA ILE A 167 -4.05 -29.15 -13.07
C ILE A 167 -2.97 -29.67 -12.13
N ASN A 168 -3.39 -30.31 -11.05
CA ASN A 168 -2.48 -31.01 -10.15
C ASN A 168 -1.87 -32.22 -10.88
N GLU A 169 -0.55 -32.29 -10.96
CA GLU A 169 0.17 -33.32 -11.72
C GLU A 169 -0.06 -34.74 -11.19
N GLU A 170 -0.27 -34.89 -9.87
CA GLU A 170 -0.46 -36.18 -9.21
C GLU A 170 -1.90 -36.68 -9.35
N SER A 171 -2.90 -35.83 -9.08
CA SER A 171 -4.31 -36.22 -9.11
C SER A 171 -4.95 -36.10 -10.49
N LYS A 172 -4.34 -35.34 -11.41
CA LYS A 172 -4.91 -34.91 -12.70
C LYS A 172 -6.23 -34.15 -12.56
N GLU A 173 -6.54 -33.66 -11.36
CA GLU A 173 -7.70 -32.81 -11.08
C GLU A 173 -7.32 -31.34 -11.20
N ILE A 174 -8.31 -30.50 -11.46
CA ILE A 174 -8.16 -29.03 -11.38
C ILE A 174 -8.00 -28.65 -9.89
N ASP A 175 -6.96 -27.88 -9.59
CA ASP A 175 -6.67 -27.31 -8.27
C ASP A 175 -6.12 -25.90 -8.41
N ASP A 176 -6.99 -24.91 -8.39
CA ASP A 176 -6.60 -23.51 -8.65
C ASP A 176 -6.14 -22.77 -7.38
N ARG A 177 -6.00 -23.45 -6.24
CA ARG A 177 -5.64 -22.80 -4.96
C ARG A 177 -4.23 -22.21 -5.01
N GLY A 178 -4.13 -20.90 -4.79
CA GLY A 178 -2.87 -20.15 -4.89
C GLY A 178 -2.51 -19.73 -6.32
N PHE A 179 -3.41 -19.96 -7.28
CA PHE A 179 -3.21 -19.67 -8.70
C PHE A 179 -4.30 -18.77 -9.29
N VAL A 180 -5.36 -18.42 -8.54
CA VAL A 180 -6.37 -17.51 -9.09
C VAL A 180 -5.88 -16.06 -9.06
N PHE A 181 -6.25 -15.29 -10.08
CA PHE A 181 -5.92 -13.87 -10.19
C PHE A 181 -7.19 -13.02 -10.23
N VAL A 182 -7.11 -11.87 -9.57
CA VAL A 182 -8.01 -10.73 -9.65
C VAL A 182 -7.37 -9.67 -10.57
N GLY A 183 -6.17 -9.19 -10.26
CA GLY A 183 -5.60 -8.02 -10.94
C GLY A 183 -6.22 -6.70 -10.46
N GLU A 184 -5.36 -5.81 -9.96
CA GLU A 184 -5.73 -4.53 -9.34
C GLU A 184 -6.57 -3.56 -10.21
N PRO A 185 -6.50 -3.55 -11.57
CA PRO A 185 -7.34 -2.67 -12.40
C PRO A 185 -8.83 -2.76 -12.10
N GLN A 186 -9.34 -3.97 -11.80
CA GLN A 186 -10.73 -4.19 -11.39
C GLN A 186 -11.17 -3.29 -10.21
N ILE A 187 -10.21 -2.93 -9.35
CA ILE A 187 -10.46 -2.19 -8.12
C ILE A 187 -10.25 -0.69 -8.33
N TYR A 188 -9.07 -0.26 -8.80
CA TYR A 188 -8.77 1.18 -8.85
C TYR A 188 -9.51 1.94 -9.94
N ASP A 189 -9.88 1.30 -11.06
CA ASP A 189 -10.61 1.93 -12.17
C ASP A 189 -11.92 2.58 -11.70
N ARG A 190 -12.54 1.97 -10.68
CA ARG A 190 -13.89 2.31 -10.22
C ARG A 190 -13.94 2.80 -8.77
N LEU A 191 -12.81 2.80 -8.06
CA LEU A 191 -12.78 3.13 -6.63
C LEU A 191 -13.24 4.57 -6.33
N SER A 192 -12.97 5.52 -7.24
CA SER A 192 -13.41 6.90 -7.10
C SER A 192 -14.94 7.05 -7.10
N SER A 193 -15.65 6.14 -7.81
CA SER A 193 -17.12 6.16 -7.93
C SER A 193 -17.87 5.84 -6.63
N ILE A 194 -17.18 5.25 -5.65
CA ILE A 194 -17.74 4.92 -4.34
C ILE A 194 -17.18 5.82 -3.22
N SER A 195 -16.43 6.86 -3.56
CA SER A 195 -15.69 7.67 -2.59
C SER A 195 -16.58 8.30 -1.52
N ASP A 196 -17.80 8.71 -1.90
CA ASP A 196 -18.80 9.38 -1.06
C ASP A 196 -19.80 8.43 -0.37
N ALA A 197 -19.61 7.11 -0.50
CA ALA A 197 -20.44 6.12 0.19
C ALA A 197 -20.16 6.11 1.70
N ASP A 198 -21.22 6.00 2.49
CA ASP A 198 -21.16 5.89 3.94
C ASP A 198 -20.71 4.50 4.40
N ILE A 199 -21.01 3.45 3.63
CA ILE A 199 -20.50 2.08 3.85
C ILE A 199 -20.05 1.49 2.52
N LYS A 200 -18.87 0.87 2.50
CA LYS A 200 -18.25 0.25 1.33
C LYS A 200 -18.09 -1.25 1.57
N ILE A 201 -18.72 -2.04 0.72
CA ILE A 201 -18.73 -3.50 0.81
C ILE A 201 -18.09 -4.06 -0.46
N ALA A 202 -16.96 -4.74 -0.31
CA ALA A 202 -16.34 -5.52 -1.38
C ALA A 202 -16.97 -6.92 -1.42
N VAL A 203 -17.21 -7.44 -2.61
CA VAL A 203 -17.76 -8.78 -2.84
C VAL A 203 -16.87 -9.50 -3.85
N LEU A 204 -16.38 -10.67 -3.49
CA LEU A 204 -15.61 -11.56 -4.36
C LEU A 204 -15.90 -13.01 -4.01
N HIS A 205 -15.73 -13.93 -4.97
CA HIS A 205 -16.03 -15.34 -4.73
C HIS A 205 -14.97 -16.03 -3.87
N HIS A 206 -13.70 -15.93 -4.26
CA HIS A 206 -12.61 -16.66 -3.60
C HIS A 206 -12.10 -15.95 -2.33
N THR A 207 -11.70 -16.75 -1.34
CA THR A 207 -10.96 -16.27 -0.17
C THR A 207 -9.52 -15.91 -0.53
N PHE A 208 -8.85 -15.12 0.31
CA PHE A 208 -7.51 -14.60 0.01
C PHE A 208 -6.46 -15.69 -0.23
N ASP A 209 -6.54 -16.84 0.42
CA ASP A 209 -5.58 -17.94 0.27
C ASP A 209 -5.68 -18.70 -1.06
N TRP A 210 -6.70 -18.40 -1.87
CA TRP A 210 -6.79 -18.89 -3.25
C TRP A 210 -6.03 -18.01 -4.24
N LEU A 211 -5.79 -16.74 -3.89
CA LEU A 211 -5.13 -15.78 -4.76
C LEU A 211 -3.65 -16.13 -4.94
N ASN A 212 -3.14 -15.86 -6.14
CA ASN A 212 -1.72 -15.95 -6.42
C ASN A 212 -0.92 -14.98 -5.55
N GLY A 213 0.24 -15.42 -5.02
CA GLY A 213 1.06 -14.63 -4.10
C GLY A 213 1.46 -13.24 -4.62
N ASN A 214 1.67 -13.09 -5.93
CA ASN A 214 2.03 -11.80 -6.54
C ASN A 214 0.85 -10.80 -6.59
N ASP A 215 -0.38 -11.30 -6.57
CA ASP A 215 -1.62 -10.53 -6.62
C ASP A 215 -2.21 -10.30 -5.21
N LEU A 216 -2.10 -11.32 -4.37
CA LEU A 216 -2.63 -11.38 -3.01
C LEU A 216 -2.29 -10.13 -2.20
N ASP A 217 -1.01 -9.77 -2.10
CA ASP A 217 -0.58 -8.68 -1.23
C ASP A 217 -1.10 -7.31 -1.68
N ARG A 218 -1.34 -7.13 -2.99
CA ARG A 218 -1.87 -5.88 -3.55
C ARG A 218 -3.37 -5.79 -3.33
N VAL A 219 -4.09 -6.85 -3.73
CA VAL A 219 -5.55 -6.94 -3.62
C VAL A 219 -5.97 -6.88 -2.15
N ARG A 220 -5.37 -7.71 -1.30
CA ARG A 220 -5.67 -7.73 0.14
C ARG A 220 -5.46 -6.36 0.77
N ARG A 221 -4.31 -5.73 0.52
CA ARG A 221 -4.01 -4.39 1.05
C ARG A 221 -5.05 -3.37 0.60
N ARG A 222 -5.42 -3.36 -0.68
CA ARG A 222 -6.40 -2.41 -1.21
C ARG A 222 -7.78 -2.62 -0.63
N LEU A 223 -8.23 -3.88 -0.51
CA LEU A 223 -9.54 -4.18 0.06
C LEU A 223 -9.60 -3.80 1.54
N MET A 224 -8.58 -4.18 2.31
CA MET A 224 -8.45 -3.84 3.73
C MET A 224 -8.35 -2.33 3.96
N GLU A 225 -7.72 -1.59 3.04
CA GLU A 225 -7.57 -0.13 3.14
C GLU A 225 -8.87 0.60 2.80
N LYS A 226 -9.68 0.10 1.85
CA LYS A 226 -10.76 0.90 1.24
C LYS A 226 -12.16 0.46 1.64
N PHE A 227 -12.38 -0.78 2.06
CA PHE A 227 -13.70 -1.35 2.31
C PHE A 227 -13.93 -1.68 3.78
N ASP A 228 -15.15 -1.45 4.25
CA ASP A 228 -15.56 -1.72 5.64
C ASP A 228 -15.89 -3.20 5.82
N PHE A 229 -16.52 -3.79 4.80
CA PHE A 229 -16.85 -5.22 4.76
C PHE A 229 -16.30 -5.86 3.50
N ILE A 230 -15.82 -7.09 3.64
CA ILE A 230 -15.39 -7.96 2.55
C ILE A 230 -16.22 -9.23 2.63
N LEU A 231 -17.05 -9.47 1.63
CA LEU A 231 -17.93 -10.63 1.54
C LEU A 231 -17.29 -11.64 0.58
N GLN A 232 -17.02 -12.85 1.09
CA GLN A 232 -16.35 -13.93 0.37
C GLN A 232 -17.20 -15.20 0.36
N GLY A 233 -16.94 -16.13 -0.56
CA GLY A 233 -17.58 -17.45 -0.61
C GLY A 233 -16.56 -18.59 -0.65
N HIS A 234 -16.85 -19.61 -1.46
CA HIS A 234 -15.95 -20.71 -1.86
C HIS A 234 -15.52 -21.72 -0.78
N GLN A 235 -15.03 -21.30 0.39
CA GLN A 235 -14.44 -22.22 1.37
C GLN A 235 -15.44 -22.97 2.26
N HIS A 236 -16.74 -22.74 2.10
CA HIS A 236 -17.84 -23.38 2.84
C HIS A 236 -17.72 -23.35 4.38
N LYS A 237 -16.83 -22.51 4.92
CA LYS A 237 -16.58 -22.32 6.35
C LYS A 237 -17.04 -20.93 6.76
N GLN A 238 -17.89 -20.85 7.77
CA GLN A 238 -18.41 -19.60 8.31
C GLN A 238 -17.47 -19.07 9.40
N ASP A 239 -16.40 -18.38 9.01
CA ASP A 239 -15.43 -17.78 9.94
C ASP A 239 -15.41 -16.25 9.80
N VAL A 240 -16.25 -15.58 10.60
CA VAL A 240 -16.32 -14.11 10.63
C VAL A 240 -15.08 -13.57 11.31
N SER A 241 -14.30 -12.75 10.60
CA SER A 241 -13.06 -12.18 11.14
C SER A 241 -13.08 -10.65 11.09
N ILE A 242 -12.74 -10.04 12.22
CA ILE A 242 -12.44 -8.61 12.30
C ILE A 242 -10.92 -8.50 12.26
N ILE A 243 -10.39 -7.98 11.16
CA ILE A 243 -8.95 -7.80 11.00
C ILE A 243 -8.62 -6.35 11.29
N ASN A 244 -7.77 -6.14 12.29
CA ASN A 244 -7.17 -4.85 12.62
C ASN A 244 -5.66 -4.95 12.39
N GLY A 245 -5.11 -4.15 11.47
CA GLY A 245 -3.69 -4.19 11.18
C GLY A 245 -3.16 -2.92 10.52
N LEU A 246 -1.84 -2.86 10.34
CA LEU A 246 -1.12 -1.71 9.77
C LEU A 246 -1.60 -1.32 8.35
N ILE A 247 -2.24 -2.25 7.64
CA ILE A 247 -2.75 -2.09 6.27
C ILE A 247 -4.20 -1.60 6.18
N GLY A 248 -4.92 -1.53 7.32
CA GLY A 248 -6.34 -1.17 7.39
C GLY A 248 -7.14 -2.11 8.31
N SER A 249 -8.38 -1.70 8.60
CA SER A 249 -9.35 -2.49 9.36
C SER A 249 -10.57 -2.81 8.50
N SER A 250 -10.93 -4.09 8.43
CA SER A 250 -12.10 -4.54 7.68
C SER A 250 -12.66 -5.82 8.31
N THR A 251 -13.97 -5.99 8.18
CA THR A 251 -14.65 -7.23 8.58
C THR A 251 -14.80 -8.13 7.37
N ILE A 252 -14.29 -9.35 7.48
CA ILE A 252 -14.53 -10.39 6.47
C ILE A 252 -15.70 -11.26 6.94
N ILE A 253 -16.72 -11.39 6.09
CA ILE A 253 -17.88 -12.24 6.33
C ILE A 253 -17.97 -13.27 5.19
N PRO A 254 -17.46 -14.50 5.40
CA PRO A 254 -17.64 -15.58 4.45
C PRO A 254 -19.11 -16.04 4.44
N ALA A 255 -19.71 -16.09 3.25
CA ALA A 255 -20.93 -16.81 3.00
C ALA A 255 -20.62 -18.31 2.91
N GLY A 256 -21.50 -19.13 3.50
CA GLY A 256 -21.50 -20.56 3.22
C GLY A 256 -22.08 -20.85 1.83
N ALA A 257 -21.97 -22.10 1.38
CA ALA A 257 -22.69 -22.54 0.18
C ALA A 257 -24.10 -23.00 0.56
N SER A 258 -25.12 -22.42 -0.06
CA SER A 258 -26.51 -22.85 0.16
C SER A 258 -26.82 -24.23 -0.41
N TYR A 259 -25.96 -24.75 -1.29
CA TYR A 259 -26.04 -26.07 -1.86
C TYR A 259 -24.68 -26.50 -2.45
N ASN A 260 -24.28 -27.75 -2.22
CA ASN A 260 -23.09 -28.35 -2.85
C ASN A 260 -23.26 -29.87 -3.02
N HIS A 261 -22.56 -30.44 -4.02
CA HIS A 261 -22.50 -31.88 -4.22
C HIS A 261 -21.41 -32.51 -3.33
N PRO A 262 -21.68 -33.67 -2.70
CA PRO A 262 -20.65 -34.44 -2.03
C PRO A 262 -19.51 -34.78 -3.00
N THR A 263 -18.28 -34.53 -2.56
CA THR A 263 -17.06 -34.91 -3.29
C THR A 263 -16.27 -35.94 -2.49
N LEU A 264 -15.24 -36.55 -3.09
CA LEU A 264 -14.32 -37.42 -2.34
C LEU A 264 -13.57 -36.65 -1.23
N LYS A 265 -13.34 -35.35 -1.42
CA LYS A 265 -12.66 -34.47 -0.46
C LYS A 265 -13.61 -33.91 0.61
N ASP A 266 -14.90 -33.80 0.29
CA ASP A 266 -15.96 -33.35 1.21
C ASP A 266 -17.23 -34.19 1.01
N PRO A 267 -17.31 -35.37 1.66
CA PRO A 267 -18.43 -36.30 1.48
C PRO A 267 -19.72 -35.86 2.21
N GLN A 268 -19.65 -34.83 3.07
CA GLN A 268 -20.79 -34.29 3.80
C GLN A 268 -20.72 -32.76 3.85
N PRO A 269 -20.97 -32.08 2.72
CA PRO A 269 -20.87 -30.64 2.66
C PRO A 269 -21.86 -29.97 3.63
N THR A 270 -21.36 -29.00 4.39
CA THR A 270 -22.21 -28.18 5.25
C THR A 270 -22.83 -27.06 4.42
N TYR A 271 -24.16 -27.06 4.27
CA TYR A 271 -24.84 -25.96 3.60
C TYR A 271 -25.11 -24.84 4.59
N ALA A 272 -24.82 -23.60 4.20
CA ALA A 272 -24.87 -22.49 5.13
C ALA A 272 -25.13 -21.15 4.41
N TYR A 273 -25.78 -20.22 5.08
CA TYR A 273 -25.98 -18.83 4.64
C TYR A 273 -26.05 -17.90 5.86
N ASN A 274 -26.04 -16.58 5.66
CA ASN A 274 -26.01 -15.62 6.76
C ASN A 274 -27.10 -14.56 6.62
N PHE A 275 -27.65 -14.08 7.74
CA PHE A 275 -28.21 -12.74 7.83
C PHE A 275 -27.18 -11.79 8.45
N VAL A 276 -27.13 -10.56 7.97
CA VAL A 276 -26.28 -9.50 8.53
C VAL A 276 -27.15 -8.30 8.85
N HIS A 277 -27.13 -7.87 10.11
CA HIS A 277 -27.75 -6.63 10.55
C HIS A 277 -26.66 -5.62 10.88
N PHE A 278 -26.74 -4.42 10.29
CA PHE A 278 -25.86 -3.30 10.61
C PHE A 278 -26.67 -2.17 11.24
N ASP A 279 -26.24 -1.71 12.40
CA ASP A 279 -26.82 -0.55 13.08
C ASP A 279 -26.01 0.70 12.73
N PHE A 280 -26.65 1.67 12.07
CA PHE A 280 -25.98 2.91 11.66
C PHE A 280 -25.60 3.83 12.83
N ASP A 281 -26.34 3.77 13.94
CA ASP A 281 -26.14 4.64 15.09
C ASP A 281 -24.98 4.13 15.95
N SER A 282 -25.03 2.85 16.32
CA SER A 282 -23.97 2.23 17.11
C SER A 282 -22.76 1.78 16.28
N ARG A 283 -22.92 1.65 14.95
CA ARG A 283 -21.93 1.07 14.02
C ARG A 283 -21.52 -0.36 14.34
N ASN A 284 -22.37 -1.05 15.11
CA ASN A 284 -22.21 -2.45 15.39
C ASN A 284 -22.93 -3.28 14.32
N PHE A 285 -22.40 -4.47 14.08
CA PHE A 285 -23.04 -5.44 13.22
C PHE A 285 -23.26 -6.76 13.95
N THR A 286 -24.29 -7.47 13.52
CA THR A 286 -24.63 -8.80 13.99
C THR A 286 -24.73 -9.72 12.79
N VAL A 287 -24.00 -10.83 12.81
CA VAL A 287 -24.09 -11.90 11.80
C VAL A 287 -24.83 -13.08 12.42
N PHE A 288 -25.95 -13.46 11.83
CA PHE A 288 -26.71 -14.66 12.19
C PHE A 288 -26.31 -15.78 11.24
N LEU A 289 -25.51 -16.71 11.75
CA LEU A 289 -24.97 -17.85 11.03
C LEU A 289 -26.03 -18.96 10.95
N ARG A 290 -26.40 -19.35 9.72
CA ARG A 290 -27.41 -20.38 9.45
C ARG A 290 -26.77 -21.56 8.75
N ARG A 291 -27.15 -22.78 9.14
CA ARG A 291 -26.74 -24.03 8.49
C ARG A 291 -27.92 -24.97 8.25
N TRP A 292 -27.78 -25.83 7.25
CA TRP A 292 -28.71 -26.93 7.00
C TRP A 292 -28.54 -28.04 8.05
N SER A 293 -29.65 -28.47 8.64
CA SER A 293 -29.69 -29.64 9.49
C SER A 293 -30.27 -30.82 8.73
N GLU A 294 -29.41 -31.76 8.35
CA GLU A 294 -29.87 -32.95 7.62
C GLU A 294 -30.84 -33.82 8.43
N THR A 295 -30.62 -33.88 9.75
CA THR A 295 -31.50 -34.61 10.68
C THR A 295 -32.87 -33.96 10.86
N ARG A 296 -32.94 -32.62 10.89
CA ARG A 296 -34.18 -31.88 11.12
C ARG A 296 -34.88 -31.42 9.85
N LYS A 297 -34.22 -31.58 8.69
CA LYS A 297 -34.69 -31.13 7.37
C LYS A 297 -35.11 -29.67 7.35
N LYS A 298 -34.36 -28.81 8.05
CA LYS A 298 -34.59 -27.37 8.14
C LYS A 298 -33.28 -26.62 8.33
N TRP A 299 -33.31 -25.33 8.08
CA TRP A 299 -32.23 -24.42 8.45
C TRP A 299 -32.27 -24.12 9.95
N VAL A 300 -31.10 -24.11 10.57
CA VAL A 300 -30.92 -23.90 12.00
C VAL A 300 -29.73 -22.99 12.25
N GLU A 301 -29.61 -22.48 13.47
CA GLU A 301 -28.44 -21.76 13.94
C GLU A 301 -27.15 -22.60 13.80
N ASP A 302 -26.09 -21.99 13.27
CA ASP A 302 -24.79 -22.63 13.18
C ASP A 302 -24.01 -22.51 14.49
N VAL A 303 -24.44 -23.31 15.47
CA VAL A 303 -23.74 -23.47 16.76
C VAL A 303 -22.38 -24.18 16.65
N ASN A 304 -22.06 -24.76 15.49
CA ASN A 304 -20.77 -25.42 15.28
C ASN A 304 -19.69 -24.39 14.93
N SER A 305 -20.06 -23.35 14.19
CA SER A 305 -19.16 -22.27 13.79
C SER A 305 -19.04 -21.17 14.86
N TYR A 306 -20.13 -20.83 15.56
CA TYR A 306 -20.10 -19.82 16.63
C TYR A 306 -21.16 -20.07 17.71
N GLU A 307 -20.89 -19.66 18.95
CA GLU A 307 -21.84 -19.84 20.07
C GLU A 307 -23.19 -19.19 19.73
N HIS A 308 -24.28 -19.94 19.92
CA HIS A 308 -25.65 -19.56 19.53
C HIS A 308 -25.87 -19.24 18.03
N GLY A 309 -24.86 -19.42 17.17
CA GLY A 309 -24.93 -19.02 15.76
C GLY A 309 -25.05 -17.50 15.56
N ILE A 310 -24.62 -16.69 16.53
CA ILE A 310 -24.72 -15.23 16.46
C ILE A 310 -23.37 -14.60 16.78
N PHE A 311 -22.76 -13.95 15.79
CA PHE A 311 -21.59 -13.11 15.98
C PHE A 311 -22.04 -11.65 16.17
N GLU A 312 -21.71 -11.04 17.31
CA GLU A 312 -21.94 -9.61 17.55
C GLU A 312 -20.60 -8.88 17.66
N SER A 313 -20.46 -7.77 16.93
CA SER A 313 -19.27 -6.92 17.03
C SER A 313 -19.22 -6.22 18.38
N ARG A 314 -18.11 -6.39 19.11
CA ARG A 314 -17.87 -5.71 20.39
C ARG A 314 -17.23 -4.32 20.23
N ASP A 315 -16.75 -3.99 19.03
CA ASP A 315 -16.15 -2.70 18.62
C ASP A 315 -16.56 -2.35 17.17
N SER A 316 -16.63 -1.06 16.84
CA SER A 316 -17.02 -0.56 15.50
C SER A 316 -16.02 -0.95 14.40
N VAL A 317 -16.50 -1.42 13.25
CA VAL A 317 -15.72 -1.98 12.12
C VAL A 317 -14.72 -0.99 11.51
N ARG A 318 -15.02 0.30 11.61
CA ARG A 318 -14.17 1.41 11.19
C ARG A 318 -14.74 2.69 11.80
N GLN A 319 -13.92 3.57 12.39
CA GLN A 319 -14.34 4.96 12.55
C GLN A 319 -14.41 5.57 11.15
N LEU A 320 -15.59 5.54 10.50
CA LEU A 320 -15.82 6.21 9.22
C LEU A 320 -15.17 7.59 9.25
N SER A 321 -14.30 7.86 8.27
CA SER A 321 -13.72 9.19 8.05
C SER A 321 -14.86 10.22 8.07
N PRO A 322 -14.75 11.33 8.82
CA PRO A 322 -15.79 12.34 8.81
C PRO A 322 -15.98 12.90 7.41
N ARG A 323 -17.24 13.11 7.01
CA ARG A 323 -17.62 13.78 5.76
C ARG A 323 -16.90 15.14 5.66
N PRO A 324 -16.51 15.61 4.47
CA PRO A 324 -16.25 17.04 4.26
C PRO A 324 -17.57 17.79 4.46
N GLY A 325 -17.75 18.40 5.63
CA GLY A 325 -18.94 19.22 5.94
C GLY A 325 -19.51 19.08 7.36
N SER A 326 -19.10 18.08 8.15
CA SER A 326 -19.38 18.11 9.59
C SER A 326 -18.32 18.98 10.28
N LEU A 327 -18.73 20.03 11.00
CA LEU A 327 -17.84 20.78 11.87
C LEU A 327 -17.00 19.79 12.70
N PRO A 328 -15.67 19.95 12.76
CA PRO A 328 -14.86 19.06 13.57
C PRO A 328 -15.37 19.13 15.03
N LEU A 329 -15.69 17.98 15.64
CA LEU A 329 -15.73 17.86 17.09
C LEU A 329 -14.43 18.45 17.68
N PRO A 330 -14.48 18.95 18.91
CA PRO A 330 -13.42 19.79 19.48
C PRO A 330 -12.06 19.07 19.56
N ILE A 331 -10.95 19.76 19.24
CA ILE A 331 -9.57 19.30 19.42
C ILE A 331 -9.16 19.49 20.88
N MET A 332 -8.63 18.47 21.54
CA MET A 332 -8.32 18.54 22.97
C MET A 332 -6.84 18.84 23.20
N ILE A 333 -6.55 19.83 24.06
CA ILE A 333 -5.21 20.03 24.62
C ILE A 333 -5.14 19.28 25.94
N THR A 334 -4.06 18.52 26.14
CA THR A 334 -3.69 17.91 27.42
C THR A 334 -2.37 18.53 27.89
N THR A 335 -2.38 19.19 29.03
CA THR A 335 -1.18 19.82 29.61
C THR A 335 -0.40 18.82 30.45
N SER A 336 0.90 19.07 30.64
CA SER A 336 1.74 18.28 31.57
C SER A 336 1.39 18.50 33.05
N ALA A 337 0.54 19.49 33.33
CA ALA A 337 -0.04 19.79 34.63
C ALA A 337 -1.55 20.02 34.46
N ASP A 338 -2.36 18.96 34.31
CA ASP A 338 -3.56 18.75 35.13
C ASP A 338 -4.43 17.57 34.68
N ASN A 339 -4.95 16.87 35.69
CA ASN A 339 -6.06 15.92 35.61
C ASN A 339 -7.42 16.66 35.73
N LEU A 340 -7.48 17.97 35.45
CA LEU A 340 -8.60 18.85 35.77
C LEU A 340 -8.73 20.03 34.77
N LEU A 341 -9.86 20.04 34.02
CA LEU A 341 -10.53 21.18 33.34
C LEU A 341 -9.80 21.80 32.11
N GLN A 342 -10.38 21.93 30.91
CA GLN A 342 -11.77 22.26 30.55
C GLN A 342 -12.24 21.55 29.26
N GLY A 343 -13.46 21.03 29.31
CA GLY A 343 -14.18 20.35 28.23
C GLY A 343 -14.77 21.27 27.16
N SER A 344 -13.97 22.16 26.57
CA SER A 344 -14.30 22.79 25.27
C SER A 344 -13.06 22.71 24.40
N GLY A 345 -12.97 21.69 23.55
CA GLY A 345 -11.84 21.62 22.63
C GLY A 345 -11.86 22.75 21.59
N TYR A 346 -10.74 22.88 20.88
CA TYR A 346 -10.50 23.92 19.90
C TYR A 346 -11.12 23.55 18.54
N PRO A 347 -11.61 24.52 17.76
CA PRO A 347 -12.17 24.27 16.43
C PRO A 347 -11.09 23.99 15.37
N SER A 348 -9.81 24.32 15.64
CA SER A 348 -8.67 24.10 14.74
C SER A 348 -7.40 23.71 15.49
N ILE A 349 -6.47 23.04 14.79
CA ILE A 349 -5.17 22.66 15.36
C ILE A 349 -4.33 23.90 15.61
N LYS A 350 -4.43 24.88 14.70
CA LYS A 350 -3.76 26.18 14.84
C LYS A 350 -4.14 26.89 16.15
N GLU A 351 -5.44 27.00 16.46
CA GLU A 351 -5.88 27.61 17.73
C GLU A 351 -5.40 26.82 18.94
N ALA A 352 -5.37 25.49 18.85
CA ALA A 352 -4.83 24.66 19.91
C ALA A 352 -3.32 24.91 20.13
N VAL A 353 -2.54 25.07 19.06
CA VAL A 353 -1.11 25.41 19.11
C VAL A 353 -0.88 26.79 19.71
N GLU A 354 -1.71 27.77 19.35
CA GLU A 354 -1.64 29.13 19.89
C GLU A 354 -1.89 29.15 21.40
N ALA A 355 -2.90 28.41 21.86
CA ALA A 355 -3.28 28.34 23.27
C ALA A 355 -2.36 27.46 24.14
N ALA A 356 -1.69 26.47 23.55
CA ALA A 356 -0.80 25.56 24.28
C ALA A 356 0.42 26.28 24.90
N ASN A 357 0.83 25.85 26.09
CA ASN A 357 2.11 26.24 26.68
C ASN A 357 3.26 25.40 26.12
N PRO A 358 4.51 25.90 26.14
CA PRO A 358 5.66 25.09 25.79
C PRO A 358 5.72 23.79 26.61
N GLY A 359 5.87 22.65 25.94
CA GLY A 359 5.92 21.31 26.51
C GLY A 359 4.57 20.56 26.50
N ASP A 360 3.47 21.22 26.14
CA ASP A 360 2.14 20.59 26.13
C ASP A 360 1.99 19.55 25.01
N THR A 361 1.01 18.66 25.21
CA THR A 361 0.58 17.67 24.22
C THR A 361 -0.79 18.03 23.66
N ILE A 362 -0.87 18.22 22.35
CA ILE A 362 -2.11 18.44 21.61
C ILE A 362 -2.55 17.11 21.03
N THR A 363 -3.71 16.62 21.47
CA THR A 363 -4.28 15.36 20.98
C THR A 363 -5.34 15.64 19.93
N ILE A 364 -5.08 15.16 18.72
CA ILE A 364 -5.95 15.29 17.56
C ILE A 364 -6.67 13.96 17.35
N ARG A 365 -7.99 14.01 17.37
CA ARG A 365 -8.84 12.84 17.05
C ARG A 365 -8.75 12.47 15.56
N ALA A 366 -9.33 11.33 15.21
CA ALA A 366 -9.47 10.94 13.80
C ALA A 366 -10.29 12.00 13.03
N GLY A 367 -9.84 12.32 11.82
CA GLY A 367 -10.44 13.33 10.97
C GLY A 367 -9.46 13.93 9.95
N ALA A 368 -10.00 14.69 9.00
CA ALA A 368 -9.22 15.46 8.06
C ALA A 368 -9.30 16.96 8.40
N PHE A 369 -8.15 17.58 8.59
CA PHE A 369 -7.98 18.96 9.02
C PHE A 369 -7.24 19.71 7.93
N LYS A 370 -7.89 20.72 7.34
CA LYS A 370 -7.31 21.53 6.27
C LYS A 370 -6.65 22.77 6.86
N GLU A 371 -5.37 22.66 7.19
CA GLU A 371 -4.66 23.69 7.94
C GLU A 371 -3.17 23.72 7.56
N ASN A 372 -2.58 24.92 7.67
CA ASN A 372 -1.14 25.12 7.68
C ASN A 372 -0.76 25.66 9.06
N ILE A 373 0.07 24.92 9.78
CA ILE A 373 0.29 25.09 11.21
C ILE A 373 1.73 25.56 11.45
N GLN A 374 1.87 26.62 12.24
CA GLN A 374 3.16 27.16 12.65
C GLN A 374 3.40 26.87 14.13
N ILE A 375 4.56 26.31 14.45
CA ILE A 375 4.95 25.90 15.80
C ILE A 375 6.31 26.53 16.12
N ASP A 376 6.31 27.52 16.99
CA ASP A 376 7.53 28.22 17.46
C ASP A 376 7.77 28.00 18.96
N LYS A 377 7.24 26.92 19.52
CA LYS A 377 7.41 26.50 20.92
C LYS A 377 7.51 24.98 20.99
N SER A 378 8.19 24.43 21.99
CA SER A 378 8.27 22.97 22.14
C SER A 378 6.89 22.39 22.37
N LEU A 379 6.48 21.37 21.60
CA LEU A 379 5.14 20.75 21.66
C LEU A 379 5.16 19.30 21.23
N THR A 380 4.20 18.52 21.70
CA THR A 380 3.85 17.22 21.12
C THR A 380 2.49 17.31 20.43
N ILE A 381 2.42 16.90 19.16
CA ILE A 381 1.17 16.73 18.42
C ILE A 381 0.96 15.24 18.19
N LYS A 382 -0.19 14.74 18.66
CA LYS A 382 -0.53 13.32 18.63
C LYS A 382 -1.88 13.08 17.98
N GLY A 383 -1.87 12.40 16.84
CA GLY A 383 -3.08 11.95 16.15
C GLY A 383 -3.59 10.60 16.63
N ALA A 384 -4.75 10.19 16.12
CA ALA A 384 -5.36 8.88 16.35
C ALA A 384 -4.78 7.77 15.46
N GLY A 385 -3.61 8.00 14.85
CA GLY A 385 -2.94 7.13 13.89
C GLY A 385 -2.88 7.78 12.50
N ALA A 386 -1.78 7.55 11.77
CA ALA A 386 -1.56 8.19 10.46
C ALA A 386 -2.61 7.82 9.40
N SER A 387 -3.28 6.68 9.56
CA SER A 387 -4.41 6.28 8.71
C SER A 387 -5.73 6.98 9.05
N ASN A 388 -5.80 7.68 10.19
CA ASN A 388 -7.03 8.19 10.78
C ASN A 388 -7.03 9.71 10.95
N THR A 389 -5.87 10.33 11.17
CA THR A 389 -5.72 11.78 11.36
C THR A 389 -4.92 12.38 10.22
N PHE A 390 -5.59 13.12 9.33
CA PHE A 390 -5.00 13.74 8.14
C PHE A 390 -4.89 15.25 8.32
N ILE A 391 -3.69 15.78 8.18
CA ILE A 391 -3.42 17.21 8.14
C ILE A 391 -3.10 17.56 6.69
N ASP A 392 -4.01 18.29 6.07
CA ASP A 392 -4.04 18.58 4.64
C ASP A 392 -3.69 20.05 4.41
N GLY A 393 -2.55 20.30 3.77
CA GLY A 393 -2.07 21.66 3.49
C GLY A 393 -2.83 22.39 2.40
N SER A 394 -3.80 21.74 1.73
CA SER A 394 -4.63 22.29 0.65
C SER A 394 -3.84 22.97 -0.47
N GLN A 395 -2.59 22.54 -0.67
CA GLN A 395 -1.60 23.11 -1.57
C GLN A 395 -1.33 24.60 -1.34
N ALA A 396 -1.59 25.10 -0.13
CA ALA A 396 -1.50 26.53 0.22
C ALA A 396 -0.18 26.91 0.91
N GLY A 397 0.74 25.96 1.12
CA GLY A 397 1.98 26.17 1.86
C GLY A 397 2.53 24.87 2.45
N SER A 398 3.59 25.00 3.26
CA SER A 398 4.02 23.91 4.16
C SER A 398 2.89 23.52 5.10
N VAL A 399 2.61 22.23 5.28
CA VAL A 399 1.59 21.79 6.26
C VAL A 399 2.02 22.16 7.68
N PHE A 400 3.28 21.87 8.03
CA PHE A 400 3.90 22.29 9.28
C PHE A 400 5.09 23.19 9.02
N LYS A 401 5.16 24.30 9.76
CA LYS A 401 6.36 25.15 9.90
C LYS A 401 6.82 25.09 11.35
N ILE A 402 8.05 24.63 11.56
CA ILE A 402 8.58 24.34 12.89
C ILE A 402 9.82 25.19 13.13
N GLY A 403 9.73 26.05 14.15
CA GLY A 403 10.81 26.89 14.64
C GLY A 403 11.31 27.94 13.67
N GLU A 404 10.42 28.44 12.80
CA GLU A 404 10.76 29.49 11.84
C GLU A 404 11.18 30.78 12.56
N ASN A 405 10.56 31.07 13.71
CA ASN A 405 10.89 32.23 14.54
C ASN A 405 11.67 31.88 15.82
N GLU A 406 11.63 30.62 16.28
CA GLU A 406 12.39 30.13 17.43
C GLU A 406 12.87 28.70 17.19
N ALA A 407 14.18 28.52 17.01
CA ALA A 407 14.74 27.27 16.55
C ALA A 407 15.27 26.36 17.67
N ASP A 408 15.38 26.85 18.90
CA ASP A 408 15.74 26.03 20.06
C ASP A 408 14.50 25.38 20.70
N ILE A 409 13.74 24.65 19.88
CA ILE A 409 12.51 23.97 20.28
C ILE A 409 12.53 22.49 19.95
N ASP A 410 11.82 21.71 20.75
CA ASP A 410 11.59 20.28 20.57
C ASP A 410 10.13 20.03 20.18
N VAL A 411 9.91 19.56 18.95
CA VAL A 411 8.58 19.23 18.44
C VAL A 411 8.49 17.75 18.11
N THR A 412 7.46 17.09 18.63
CA THR A 412 7.12 15.70 18.28
C THR A 412 5.82 15.66 17.49
N LEU A 413 5.86 15.05 16.31
CA LEU A 413 4.67 14.71 15.51
C LEU A 413 4.48 13.21 15.55
N SER A 414 3.31 12.76 15.99
CA SER A 414 3.02 11.33 16.19
C SER A 414 1.65 10.92 15.66
N GLY A 415 1.56 9.80 14.96
CA GLY A 415 0.28 9.21 14.57
C GLY A 415 -0.56 10.10 13.64
N ILE A 416 0.06 10.84 12.73
CA ILE A 416 -0.64 11.72 11.77
C ILE A 416 -0.17 11.51 10.32
N ALA A 417 -1.09 11.69 9.38
CA ALA A 417 -0.80 11.83 7.97
C ALA A 417 -0.64 13.30 7.60
N ILE A 418 0.40 13.63 6.83
CA ILE A 418 0.73 14.98 6.40
C ILE A 418 0.73 14.99 4.88
N LYS A 419 -0.25 15.69 4.28
CA LYS A 419 -0.49 15.61 2.84
C LYS A 419 -0.83 16.93 2.17
N GLU A 420 -0.66 16.94 0.85
CA GLU A 420 -1.07 18.05 -0.04
C GLU A 420 -0.49 19.40 0.38
N GLY A 421 0.67 19.41 1.03
CA GLY A 421 1.43 20.62 1.25
C GLY A 421 2.12 21.07 -0.04
N SER A 422 2.17 22.38 -0.27
CA SER A 422 2.85 22.98 -1.41
C SER A 422 3.79 24.07 -0.91
N GLY A 423 5.07 23.73 -0.76
CA GLY A 423 6.08 24.65 -0.27
C GLY A 423 6.32 25.78 -1.28
N SER A 424 5.72 26.95 -1.02
CA SER A 424 5.89 28.13 -1.87
C SER A 424 7.31 28.67 -1.84
N LEU A 425 7.78 29.09 -3.00
CA LEU A 425 9.10 29.65 -3.24
C LEU A 425 9.27 30.98 -2.47
N VAL A 426 9.90 30.96 -1.30
CA VAL A 426 10.27 32.22 -0.62
C VAL A 426 11.66 32.62 -1.07
N LEU A 427 11.76 33.75 -1.78
CA LEU A 427 13.01 34.46 -1.96
C LEU A 427 13.36 35.13 -0.63
N VAL A 428 14.28 34.53 0.11
CA VAL A 428 14.78 35.17 1.33
C VAL A 428 16.00 36.00 0.95
N ASN A 429 15.94 37.32 1.17
CA ASN A 429 17.11 38.21 1.16
C ASN A 429 17.94 37.95 2.43
N ASP A 430 18.38 36.72 2.61
CA ASP A 430 19.54 36.45 3.43
C ASP A 430 20.75 36.65 2.51
N ASN A 431 21.92 37.05 3.00
CA ASN A 431 23.14 37.22 2.17
C ASN A 431 23.67 35.90 1.56
N ASP A 432 22.81 34.89 1.49
CA ASP A 432 22.91 33.61 0.82
C ASP A 432 22.30 33.75 -0.58
N ALA A 433 23.16 33.75 -1.60
CA ALA A 433 22.78 33.80 -3.01
C ALA A 433 21.47 33.04 -3.31
N ASN A 434 20.40 33.80 -3.63
CA ASN A 434 19.09 33.38 -4.13
C ASN A 434 18.68 31.96 -3.73
N LYS A 435 18.24 31.75 -2.48
CA LYS A 435 17.93 30.40 -1.98
C LYS A 435 16.46 30.21 -1.65
N TYR A 436 15.86 29.30 -2.41
CA TYR A 436 14.50 28.82 -2.28
C TYR A 436 14.33 27.98 -1.01
N ILE A 437 13.80 28.57 0.05
CA ILE A 437 13.41 27.83 1.26
C ILE A 437 11.94 27.46 1.13
N CYS A 438 11.68 26.16 1.08
CA CYS A 438 10.34 25.62 1.15
C CYS A 438 10.44 24.15 1.56
N GLY A 439 9.44 23.66 2.28
CA GLY A 439 9.17 22.23 2.48
C GLY A 439 7.70 21.99 2.21
N GLY A 440 7.33 20.93 1.51
CA GLY A 440 5.93 20.69 1.13
C GLY A 440 5.14 20.23 2.35
N GLY A 441 5.49 19.07 2.91
CA GLY A 441 4.87 18.58 4.14
C GLY A 441 5.33 19.39 5.34
N ILE A 442 6.64 19.44 5.57
CA ILE A 442 7.24 20.04 6.76
C ILE A 442 8.40 20.95 6.39
N LEU A 443 8.39 22.17 6.93
CA LEU A 443 9.53 23.09 6.96
C LEU A 443 10.07 23.15 8.40
N ASN A 444 11.25 22.58 8.64
CA ASN A 444 11.83 22.45 9.99
C ASN A 444 13.13 23.25 10.18
N TYR A 445 13.15 24.12 11.19
CA TYR A 445 14.34 24.83 11.67
C TYR A 445 14.80 24.35 13.06
N GLY A 446 13.94 23.65 13.82
CA GLY A 446 14.21 23.18 15.18
C GLY A 446 14.60 21.70 15.28
N ARG A 447 14.34 21.09 16.44
CA ARG A 447 14.50 19.65 16.68
C ARG A 447 13.15 18.96 16.51
N LEU A 448 13.01 18.20 15.43
CA LEU A 448 11.79 17.51 15.05
C LEU A 448 11.94 16.00 15.28
N THR A 449 10.98 15.40 15.97
CA THR A 449 10.79 13.95 16.03
C THR A 449 9.49 13.59 15.32
N VAL A 450 9.55 12.65 14.38
CA VAL A 450 8.40 12.12 13.63
C VAL A 450 8.29 10.63 13.91
N THR A 451 7.15 10.18 14.41
CA THR A 451 6.92 8.76 14.79
C THR A 451 5.55 8.30 14.33
N ASP A 452 5.44 7.10 13.77
CA ASP A 452 4.17 6.52 13.31
C ASP A 452 3.35 7.45 12.39
N CYS A 453 4.05 8.21 11.54
CA CYS A 453 3.45 9.18 10.63
C CYS A 453 3.56 8.75 9.17
N THR A 454 2.70 9.31 8.32
CA THR A 454 2.82 9.18 6.86
C THR A 454 2.89 10.56 6.23
N ILE A 455 3.97 10.88 5.51
CA ILE A 455 4.17 12.17 4.84
C ILE A 455 4.11 11.93 3.33
N PHE A 456 3.03 12.35 2.67
CA PHE A 456 2.79 11.99 1.28
C PHE A 456 2.06 13.02 0.43
N ASN A 457 2.21 12.91 -0.90
CA ASN A 457 1.61 13.83 -1.88
C ASN A 457 1.92 15.31 -1.60
N ASN A 458 3.09 15.60 -1.04
CA ASN A 458 3.53 16.96 -0.82
C ASN A 458 4.47 17.39 -1.96
N THR A 459 4.36 18.66 -2.34
CA THR A 459 5.18 19.25 -3.41
C THR A 459 5.96 20.44 -2.89
N ALA A 460 7.20 20.64 -3.35
CA ALA A 460 7.97 21.85 -3.06
C ALA A 460 9.07 22.07 -4.11
N PHE A 461 9.77 23.20 -4.03
CA PHE A 461 11.01 23.34 -4.80
C PHE A 461 12.14 22.49 -4.17
N ASN A 462 12.32 22.57 -2.85
CA ASN A 462 13.22 21.70 -2.11
C ASN A 462 12.40 20.94 -1.05
N GLY A 463 12.71 19.68 -0.74
CA GLY A 463 12.10 18.97 0.38
C GLY A 463 10.59 18.77 0.23
N GLY A 464 10.17 17.94 -0.74
CA GLY A 464 8.76 17.68 -1.02
C GLY A 464 8.04 17.21 0.25
N GLY A 465 8.55 16.16 0.88
CA GLY A 465 8.09 15.74 2.21
C GLY A 465 8.58 16.67 3.31
N ILE A 466 9.90 16.76 3.51
CA ILE A 466 10.52 17.55 4.57
C ILE A 466 11.67 18.38 4.02
N PHE A 467 11.65 19.68 4.31
CA PHE A 467 12.84 20.52 4.28
C PHE A 467 13.33 20.77 5.69
N SER A 468 14.62 20.56 5.96
CA SER A 468 15.18 20.83 7.28
C SER A 468 16.48 21.62 7.25
N LYS A 469 16.56 22.61 8.15
CA LYS A 469 17.81 23.26 8.60
C LYS A 469 18.23 22.87 10.01
N GLY A 470 17.42 22.04 10.68
CA GLY A 470 17.62 21.63 12.07
C GLY A 470 17.96 20.13 12.18
N THR A 471 17.44 19.50 13.24
CA THR A 471 17.54 18.04 13.42
C THR A 471 16.19 17.39 13.16
N VAL A 472 16.16 16.28 12.43
CA VAL A 472 14.99 15.44 12.19
C VAL A 472 15.30 14.01 12.62
N ASN A 473 14.53 13.47 13.55
CA ASN A 473 14.51 12.06 13.92
C ASN A 473 13.24 11.41 13.35
N ILE A 474 13.40 10.37 12.55
CA ILE A 474 12.29 9.64 11.91
C ILE A 474 12.30 8.21 12.46
N ASN A 475 11.21 7.86 13.15
CA ASN A 475 11.11 6.72 14.03
C ASN A 475 9.84 5.89 13.77
N ASN A 476 9.77 4.70 14.37
CA ASN A 476 8.63 3.77 14.37
C ASN A 476 7.84 3.69 13.05
N GLY A 477 8.43 3.07 12.03
CA GLY A 477 7.72 2.78 10.77
C GLY A 477 7.17 4.00 10.02
N THR A 478 7.67 5.21 10.31
CA THR A 478 7.25 6.42 9.61
C THR A 478 7.59 6.32 8.13
N THR A 479 6.63 6.62 7.26
CA THR A 479 6.77 6.54 5.80
C THR A 479 6.72 7.92 5.16
N ILE A 480 7.75 8.25 4.38
CA ILE A 480 7.78 9.46 3.53
C ILE A 480 7.67 9.02 2.08
N THR A 481 6.52 9.25 1.43
CA THR A 481 6.26 8.69 0.11
C THR A 481 5.51 9.59 -0.87
N GLN A 482 5.68 9.38 -2.17
CA GLN A 482 4.94 10.08 -3.23
C GLN A 482 5.08 11.62 -3.16
N ASN A 483 6.18 12.11 -2.59
CA ASN A 483 6.46 13.53 -2.54
C ASN A 483 7.30 13.95 -3.75
N ILE A 484 7.06 15.17 -4.23
CA ILE A 484 7.67 15.69 -5.45
C ILE A 484 8.43 16.98 -5.14
N ALA A 485 9.69 17.05 -5.56
CA ALA A 485 10.45 18.30 -5.47
C ALA A 485 11.39 18.52 -6.66
N ASN A 486 12.02 19.70 -6.72
CA ASN A 486 13.17 19.86 -7.60
C ASN A 486 14.39 19.14 -7.01
N ASN A 487 14.60 19.25 -5.69
CA ASN A 487 15.64 18.54 -4.96
C ASN A 487 15.10 18.00 -3.63
N GLY A 488 15.48 16.78 -3.24
CA GLY A 488 14.98 16.20 -1.99
C GLY A 488 13.49 15.89 -2.08
N GLY A 489 13.09 14.96 -2.95
CA GLY A 489 11.67 14.59 -3.12
C GLY A 489 11.04 14.22 -1.78
N GLY A 490 11.67 13.27 -1.07
CA GLY A 490 11.35 12.96 0.32
C GLY A 490 11.89 14.02 1.28
N ILE A 491 13.21 14.12 1.42
CA ILE A 491 13.87 15.02 2.38
C ILE A 491 14.93 15.89 1.71
N PHE A 492 14.96 17.17 2.06
CA PHE A 492 16.06 18.08 1.78
C PHE A 492 16.67 18.59 3.10
N ASN A 493 17.86 18.11 3.43
CA ASN A 493 18.61 18.46 4.63
C ASN A 493 19.70 19.50 4.28
N ASN A 494 19.63 20.68 4.89
CA ASN A 494 20.52 21.80 4.58
C ASN A 494 20.84 22.66 5.79
N CYS A 495 22.06 22.59 6.28
CA CYS A 495 22.55 23.36 7.43
C CYS A 495 22.47 24.89 7.27
N GLY A 496 22.35 25.44 6.05
CA GLY A 496 22.36 26.89 5.82
C GLY A 496 23.54 27.57 6.52
N SER A 497 23.26 28.68 7.21
CA SER A 497 24.21 29.42 8.06
C SER A 497 24.40 28.82 9.47
N ARG A 498 23.62 27.80 9.86
CA ARG A 498 23.59 27.22 11.22
C ARG A 498 24.65 26.13 11.47
N ASN A 499 25.60 25.94 10.53
CA ASN A 499 26.75 25.03 10.59
C ASN A 499 26.49 23.52 10.78
N THR A 500 25.32 23.07 11.25
CA THR A 500 24.96 21.64 11.36
C THR A 500 23.46 21.40 11.12
N ALA A 501 23.11 20.46 10.23
CA ALA A 501 21.76 19.90 10.09
C ALA A 501 21.84 18.37 10.01
N LYS A 502 20.89 17.69 10.66
CA LYS A 502 20.99 16.24 10.92
C LYS A 502 19.68 15.53 10.62
N VAL A 503 19.75 14.43 9.90
CA VAL A 503 18.62 13.50 9.69
C VAL A 503 19.00 12.12 10.22
N ASN A 504 18.15 11.54 11.06
CA ASN A 504 18.30 10.18 11.56
C ASN A 504 17.08 9.35 11.14
N LEU A 505 17.32 8.26 10.41
CA LEU A 505 16.32 7.24 10.12
C LEU A 505 16.51 6.07 11.07
N ASN A 506 15.45 5.70 11.79
CA ASN A 506 15.43 4.63 12.78
C ASN A 506 14.22 3.71 12.62
N GLU A 507 14.24 2.57 13.33
CA GLU A 507 13.04 1.80 13.72
C GLU A 507 12.08 1.47 12.56
N GLY A 508 12.59 0.94 11.45
CA GLY A 508 11.75 0.48 10.34
C GLY A 508 11.20 1.60 9.44
N SER A 509 11.67 2.84 9.60
CA SER A 509 11.18 3.99 8.82
C SER A 509 11.58 3.87 7.34
N SER A 510 10.72 4.38 6.45
CA SER A 510 10.89 4.28 4.99
C SER A 510 10.80 5.63 4.26
N ILE A 511 11.61 5.77 3.21
CA ILE A 511 11.54 6.88 2.26
C ILE A 511 11.40 6.28 0.87
N GLU A 512 10.18 6.29 0.34
CA GLU A 512 9.85 5.48 -0.82
C GLU A 512 9.05 6.20 -1.90
N ASN A 513 9.27 5.87 -3.17
CA ASN A 513 8.46 6.38 -4.29
C ASN A 513 8.40 7.92 -4.38
N ASN A 514 9.44 8.62 -3.92
CA ASN A 514 9.53 10.07 -4.05
C ASN A 514 10.23 10.44 -5.37
N ARG A 515 9.94 11.64 -5.87
CA ARG A 515 10.48 12.14 -7.14
C ARG A 515 11.20 13.46 -6.96
N ALA A 516 12.42 13.55 -7.50
CA ALA A 516 13.13 14.82 -7.68
C ALA A 516 13.34 15.11 -9.16
N ASN A 517 13.04 16.32 -9.61
CA ASN A 517 13.34 16.73 -10.98
C ASN A 517 14.86 16.84 -11.22
N GLN A 518 15.64 17.13 -10.18
CA GLN A 518 17.10 17.18 -10.23
C GLN A 518 17.72 16.11 -9.34
N ASN A 519 17.88 16.33 -8.04
CA ASN A 519 18.74 15.45 -7.23
C ASN A 519 18.13 14.99 -5.91
N GLY A 520 18.61 13.83 -5.42
CA GLY A 520 18.28 13.30 -4.10
C GLY A 520 16.79 13.00 -3.98
N ALA A 521 16.23 12.12 -4.80
CA ALA A 521 14.78 11.93 -4.82
C ALA A 521 14.26 11.37 -3.50
N GLY A 522 14.96 10.41 -2.90
CA GLY A 522 14.71 10.04 -1.50
C GLY A 522 15.19 11.14 -0.56
N ILE A 523 16.52 11.33 -0.49
CA ILE A 523 17.16 12.30 0.40
C ILE A 523 18.22 13.10 -0.35
N TYR A 524 18.14 14.41 -0.20
CA TYR A 524 19.21 15.34 -0.47
C TYR A 524 19.82 15.79 0.86
N SER A 525 21.13 15.67 1.03
CA SER A 525 21.83 16.18 2.21
C SER A 525 23.04 17.02 1.79
N GLY A 526 22.93 18.34 1.92
CA GLY A 526 24.00 19.23 1.49
C GLY A 526 23.57 20.70 1.31
N GLY A 527 24.54 21.58 1.07
CA GLY A 527 24.28 22.99 0.80
C GLY A 527 25.45 23.70 0.14
N TYR A 528 25.21 24.93 -0.31
CA TYR A 528 26.20 25.76 -1.03
C TYR A 528 27.33 26.31 -0.14
N ARG A 529 27.24 26.19 1.19
CA ARG A 529 28.30 26.58 2.13
C ARG A 529 28.93 25.36 2.77
N VAL A 530 30.19 25.49 3.18
CA VAL A 530 30.90 24.51 4.00
C VAL A 530 30.15 24.37 5.32
N GLY A 531 29.50 23.23 5.54
CA GLY A 531 28.69 22.96 6.72
C GLY A 531 28.39 21.47 6.83
N ARG A 532 28.44 20.94 8.06
CA ARG A 532 28.41 19.49 8.30
C ARG A 532 26.97 18.99 8.33
N ASN A 533 26.44 18.68 7.15
CA ASN A 533 25.17 17.95 7.03
C ASN A 533 25.42 16.48 7.39
N THR A 534 24.67 15.93 8.34
CA THR A 534 24.81 14.52 8.75
C THR A 534 23.54 13.75 8.43
N LEU A 535 23.69 12.63 7.73
CA LEU A 535 22.63 11.66 7.48
C LEU A 535 23.01 10.34 8.14
N ASN A 536 22.19 9.86 9.06
CA ASN A 536 22.34 8.55 9.68
C ASN A 536 21.19 7.64 9.27
N ILE A 537 21.52 6.45 8.78
CA ILE A 537 20.58 5.40 8.40
C ILE A 537 20.88 4.20 9.27
N ASN A 538 19.95 3.83 10.14
CA ASN A 538 20.12 2.70 11.03
C ASN A 538 19.42 1.43 10.50
N ASN A 539 19.71 0.30 11.12
CA ASN A 539 19.19 -0.99 10.69
C ASN A 539 17.66 -1.03 10.66
N GLY A 540 17.10 -1.74 9.68
CA GLY A 540 15.66 -1.85 9.44
C GLY A 540 15.07 -0.71 8.60
N CYS A 541 15.79 0.39 8.35
CA CYS A 541 15.29 1.47 7.49
C CYS A 541 15.38 1.13 6.00
N ASN A 542 14.47 1.69 5.21
CA ASN A 542 14.40 1.45 3.76
C ASN A 542 14.35 2.77 2.97
N ILE A 543 15.13 2.88 1.89
CA ILE A 543 15.05 3.97 0.91
C ILE A 543 14.87 3.34 -0.47
N SER A 544 13.65 3.37 -1.01
CA SER A 544 13.35 2.60 -2.22
C SER A 544 12.42 3.22 -3.24
N GLY A 545 12.58 2.86 -4.52
CA GLY A 545 11.65 3.29 -5.58
C GLY A 545 11.71 4.80 -5.88
N ASN A 546 12.73 5.52 -5.38
CA ASN A 546 12.83 6.96 -5.57
C ASN A 546 13.46 7.29 -6.94
N ILE A 547 12.97 8.35 -7.59
CA ILE A 547 13.36 8.70 -8.98
C ILE A 547 13.89 10.13 -9.06
N ALA A 548 15.17 10.29 -9.35
CA ALA A 548 15.83 11.57 -9.59
C ALA A 548 16.09 11.77 -11.10
N GLY A 549 15.81 12.98 -11.60
CA GLY A 549 16.12 13.35 -12.99
C GLY A 549 17.62 13.42 -13.29
N ASN A 550 18.42 13.81 -12.30
CA ASN A 550 19.87 13.94 -12.35
C ASN A 550 20.57 12.97 -11.38
N SER A 551 20.95 13.36 -10.16
CA SER A 551 21.83 12.50 -9.32
C SER A 551 21.21 12.05 -8.01
N GLY A 552 21.61 10.87 -7.53
CA GLY A 552 21.17 10.33 -6.25
C GLY A 552 19.68 9.99 -6.25
N GLY A 553 19.30 8.90 -6.93
CA GLY A 553 17.92 8.41 -6.91
C GLY A 553 17.45 8.19 -5.48
N GLY A 554 18.20 7.39 -4.71
CA GLY A 554 17.98 7.24 -3.28
C GLY A 554 18.53 8.45 -2.50
N ILE A 555 19.85 8.63 -2.52
CA ILE A 555 20.56 9.61 -1.70
C ILE A 555 21.49 10.45 -2.56
N TRP A 556 21.44 11.77 -2.38
CA TRP A 556 22.46 12.70 -2.82
C TRP A 556 23.11 13.40 -1.62
N ILE A 557 24.41 13.20 -1.42
CA ILE A 557 25.18 13.87 -0.36
C ILE A 557 26.37 14.64 -0.92
N ILE A 558 26.51 15.91 -0.52
CA ILE A 558 27.53 16.83 -1.03
C ILE A 558 28.10 17.75 0.07
N SER A 559 29.15 18.50 -0.30
CA SER A 559 29.69 19.64 0.48
C SER A 559 30.21 19.25 1.87
N GLU A 560 31.09 18.26 1.95
CA GLU A 560 31.63 17.72 3.21
C GLU A 560 30.56 17.12 4.14
N GLY A 561 29.42 16.70 3.57
CA GLY A 561 28.40 15.96 4.28
C GLY A 561 28.93 14.63 4.83
N THR A 562 28.34 14.15 5.92
CA THR A 562 28.61 12.83 6.49
C THR A 562 27.40 11.93 6.29
N LEU A 563 27.58 10.80 5.62
CA LEU A 563 26.63 9.70 5.56
C LEU A 563 27.14 8.56 6.44
N ASN A 564 26.37 8.16 7.44
CA ASN A 564 26.61 6.93 8.19
C ASN A 564 25.44 5.98 7.95
N MET A 565 25.70 4.83 7.34
CA MET A 565 24.75 3.75 7.18
C MET A 565 25.20 2.60 8.08
N ASN A 566 24.38 2.21 9.04
CA ASN A 566 24.65 1.13 10.00
C ASN A 566 23.61 0.01 9.80
N GLY A 567 23.51 -0.50 8.57
CA GLY A 567 22.44 -1.38 8.11
C GLY A 567 21.43 -0.66 7.21
N GLY A 568 20.25 -1.27 7.05
CA GLY A 568 19.18 -0.75 6.19
C GLY A 568 19.32 -1.15 4.72
N VAL A 569 18.34 -0.75 3.91
CA VAL A 569 18.19 -1.12 2.51
C VAL A 569 18.06 0.12 1.64
N ILE A 570 18.84 0.19 0.55
CA ILE A 570 18.70 1.20 -0.50
C ILE A 570 18.46 0.47 -1.83
N SER A 571 17.22 0.46 -2.30
CA SER A 571 16.86 -0.41 -3.42
C SER A 571 15.90 0.18 -4.45
N ASN A 572 15.97 -0.32 -5.68
CA ASN A 572 15.04 0.07 -6.76
C ASN A 572 14.99 1.59 -7.02
N ASN A 573 16.04 2.33 -6.67
CA ASN A 573 16.10 3.76 -6.90
C ASN A 573 16.70 4.04 -8.28
N LYS A 574 16.25 5.13 -8.90
CA LYS A 574 16.66 5.54 -10.24
C LYS A 574 17.23 6.95 -10.24
N GLY A 575 18.42 7.10 -10.80
CA GLY A 575 19.05 8.40 -11.06
C GLY A 575 19.65 8.42 -12.47
N TRP A 576 20.06 9.59 -12.94
CA TRP A 576 21.01 9.69 -14.05
C TRP A 576 22.40 9.23 -13.60
N THR A 577 22.86 9.67 -12.43
CA THR A 577 24.15 9.26 -11.84
C THR A 577 23.95 8.93 -10.35
N GLY A 578 24.40 7.77 -9.88
CA GLY A 578 24.11 7.35 -8.51
C GLY A 578 22.65 6.96 -8.34
N GLY A 579 22.28 5.75 -8.75
CA GLY A 579 20.91 5.25 -8.60
C GLY A 579 20.55 5.13 -7.13
N GLY A 580 21.36 4.39 -6.37
CA GLY A 580 21.23 4.28 -4.92
C GLY A 580 21.81 5.51 -4.21
N ILE A 581 23.13 5.65 -4.23
CA ILE A 581 23.86 6.71 -3.51
C ILE A 581 24.73 7.50 -4.48
N PHE A 582 24.67 8.82 -4.40
CA PHE A 582 25.69 9.69 -4.96
C PHE A 582 26.29 10.55 -3.84
N SER A 583 27.58 10.34 -3.59
CA SER A 583 28.38 11.10 -2.64
C SER A 583 29.41 11.93 -3.40
N TYR A 584 29.53 13.23 -3.14
CA TYR A 584 30.54 14.09 -3.78
C TYR A 584 31.25 14.99 -2.77
N GLY A 585 32.57 14.90 -2.71
CA GLY A 585 33.40 15.63 -1.73
C GLY A 585 32.92 15.44 -0.29
N SER A 586 32.39 14.27 0.04
CA SER A 586 31.71 13.95 1.30
C SER A 586 32.34 12.74 1.99
N TYR A 587 32.00 12.51 3.26
CA TYR A 587 32.44 11.35 4.03
C TYR A 587 31.29 10.33 4.11
N ALA A 588 31.47 9.13 3.58
CA ALA A 588 30.47 8.07 3.62
C ALA A 588 31.02 6.82 4.33
N ASN A 589 30.34 6.41 5.40
CA ASN A 589 30.65 5.19 6.14
C ASN A 589 29.46 4.23 6.01
N LEU A 590 29.61 3.20 5.18
CA LEU A 590 28.60 2.18 4.94
C LEU A 590 29.00 0.91 5.69
N ARG A 591 28.36 0.68 6.83
CA ARG A 591 28.58 -0.46 7.73
C ARG A 591 27.35 -1.37 7.71
N GLY A 592 27.42 -2.48 6.99
CA GLY A 592 26.30 -3.42 6.84
C GLY A 592 25.20 -2.93 5.88
N GLY A 593 24.11 -3.68 5.82
CA GLY A 593 22.95 -3.38 4.97
C GLY A 593 23.13 -3.77 3.50
N SER A 594 22.14 -3.41 2.66
CA SER A 594 22.16 -3.74 1.23
C SER A 594 21.86 -2.54 0.34
N ILE A 595 22.53 -2.50 -0.81
CA ILE A 595 22.32 -1.50 -1.87
C ILE A 595 22.13 -2.26 -3.18
N HIS A 596 20.89 -2.38 -3.63
CA HIS A 596 20.58 -3.31 -4.72
C HIS A 596 19.49 -2.89 -5.68
N ASN A 597 19.51 -3.44 -6.89
CA ASN A 597 18.51 -3.17 -7.94
C ASN A 597 18.34 -1.68 -8.28
N ASN A 598 19.35 -0.86 -7.99
CA ASN A 598 19.32 0.55 -8.35
C ASN A 598 19.77 0.72 -9.80
N ILE A 599 19.23 1.73 -10.47
CA ILE A 599 19.43 1.97 -11.90
C ILE A 599 19.99 3.37 -12.12
N ALA A 600 21.08 3.46 -12.89
CA ALA A 600 21.61 4.75 -13.35
C ALA A 600 22.24 4.68 -14.74
N MET A 601 22.65 5.83 -15.28
CA MET A 601 23.62 5.84 -16.38
C MET A 601 25.00 5.44 -15.86
N ASN A 602 25.42 6.00 -14.72
CA ASN A 602 26.73 5.77 -14.11
C ASN A 602 26.61 5.59 -12.59
N GLY A 603 27.37 4.66 -12.03
CA GLY A 603 27.38 4.37 -10.59
C GLY A 603 26.01 3.96 -10.09
N ALA A 604 25.47 2.85 -10.58
CA ALA A 604 24.06 2.53 -10.34
C ALA A 604 23.77 2.25 -8.86
N GLY A 605 24.61 1.46 -8.20
CA GLY A 605 24.57 1.32 -6.75
C GLY A 605 25.07 2.59 -6.07
N ILE A 606 26.35 2.90 -6.27
CA ILE A 606 27.06 3.95 -5.54
C ILE A 606 27.95 4.77 -6.46
N VAL A 607 28.00 6.08 -6.21
CA VAL A 607 29.04 6.99 -6.72
C VAL A 607 29.81 7.60 -5.54
N ASN A 608 31.13 7.43 -5.54
CA ASN A 608 32.06 8.15 -4.68
C ASN A 608 32.83 9.22 -5.49
N GLY A 609 32.26 10.41 -5.58
CA GLY A 609 32.74 11.56 -6.32
C GLY A 609 33.80 12.39 -5.58
N GLY A 610 35.04 11.92 -5.50
CA GLY A 610 36.15 12.69 -4.91
C GLY A 610 36.13 12.84 -3.38
N GLY A 611 35.27 12.09 -2.68
CA GLY A 611 35.21 12.04 -1.21
C GLY A 611 35.92 10.82 -0.61
N TRP A 612 35.76 10.63 0.70
CA TRP A 612 36.19 9.42 1.42
C TRP A 612 34.99 8.52 1.64
N MET A 613 35.09 7.26 1.19
CA MET A 613 34.06 6.26 1.38
C MET A 613 34.65 5.00 2.00
N THR A 614 34.04 4.51 3.07
CA THR A 614 34.33 3.18 3.65
C THR A 614 33.10 2.29 3.46
N VAL A 615 33.30 1.09 2.93
CA VAL A 615 32.29 0.03 2.84
C VAL A 615 32.78 -1.17 3.64
N ASP A 616 31.98 -1.57 4.63
CA ASP A 616 32.29 -2.62 5.58
C ASP A 616 31.04 -3.45 5.89
N GLY A 617 30.99 -4.67 5.36
CA GLY A 617 29.91 -5.64 5.62
C GLY A 617 28.63 -5.40 4.83
N SER A 618 28.62 -4.44 3.88
CA SER A 618 27.47 -4.17 3.02
C SER A 618 27.41 -5.12 1.81
N LEU A 619 26.19 -5.46 1.37
CA LEU A 619 25.91 -6.22 0.15
C LEU A 619 25.51 -5.27 -0.97
N ILE A 620 26.23 -5.26 -2.09
CA ILE A 620 25.95 -4.39 -3.23
C ILE A 620 25.67 -5.26 -4.45
N TYR A 621 24.42 -5.39 -4.87
CA TYR A 621 24.07 -6.35 -5.92
C TYR A 621 22.93 -5.96 -6.85
N GLY A 622 22.87 -6.58 -8.04
CA GLY A 622 21.77 -6.36 -8.98
C GLY A 622 21.67 -4.92 -9.51
N ASN A 623 22.66 -4.06 -9.28
CA ASN A 623 22.61 -2.66 -9.71
C ASN A 623 23.00 -2.53 -11.19
N ILE A 624 22.30 -1.68 -11.93
CA ILE A 624 22.38 -1.63 -13.39
C ILE A 624 22.74 -0.22 -13.90
N ALA A 625 23.94 -0.07 -14.46
CA ALA A 625 24.43 1.14 -15.13
C ALA A 625 24.30 0.99 -16.66
N ASN A 626 23.19 1.45 -17.27
CA ASN A 626 22.86 1.06 -18.65
C ASN A 626 22.12 2.07 -19.57
N LYS A 627 22.19 3.38 -19.34
CA LYS A 627 21.46 4.32 -20.23
C LYS A 627 22.21 4.59 -21.54
N ASN A 628 21.52 4.42 -22.67
CA ASN A 628 22.01 4.71 -24.04
C ASN A 628 23.33 4.01 -24.41
N ASP A 629 23.57 2.79 -23.95
CA ASP A 629 24.79 2.04 -24.29
C ASP A 629 26.11 2.70 -23.79
N TYR A 630 26.01 3.54 -22.76
CA TYR A 630 27.15 4.13 -22.05
C TYR A 630 26.90 4.09 -20.53
N GLY A 631 27.61 3.21 -19.82
CA GLY A 631 27.49 3.17 -18.35
C GLY A 631 28.67 2.55 -17.65
N TYR A 632 29.13 3.21 -16.58
CA TYR A 632 30.28 2.76 -15.78
C TYR A 632 29.88 2.53 -14.32
N GLY A 633 30.47 1.54 -13.65
CA GLY A 633 30.27 1.29 -12.23
C GLY A 633 28.85 0.79 -11.93
N GLY A 634 28.54 -0.46 -12.27
CA GLY A 634 27.24 -1.07 -11.94
C GLY A 634 27.02 -1.04 -10.42
N GLY A 635 27.94 -1.64 -9.68
CA GLY A 635 27.98 -1.57 -8.22
C GLY A 635 28.46 -0.20 -7.74
N ILE A 636 29.73 0.11 -7.99
CA ILE A 636 30.40 1.33 -7.49
C ILE A 636 31.15 2.04 -8.61
N LEU A 637 30.89 3.35 -8.76
CA LEU A 637 31.74 4.27 -9.51
C LEU A 637 32.56 5.13 -8.53
N ASN A 638 33.87 4.98 -8.55
CA ASN A 638 34.80 5.67 -7.66
C ASN A 638 35.66 6.71 -8.40
N SER A 639 35.77 7.91 -7.85
CA SER A 639 36.74 8.93 -8.25
C SER A 639 37.43 9.60 -7.05
N GLY A 640 37.19 9.09 -5.84
CA GLY A 640 37.83 9.48 -4.58
C GLY A 640 38.54 8.30 -3.90
N ILE A 641 38.65 8.37 -2.58
CA ILE A 641 39.26 7.30 -1.78
C ILE A 641 38.16 6.34 -1.33
N LEU A 642 38.24 5.10 -1.77
CA LEU A 642 37.34 4.01 -1.41
C LEU A 642 38.08 2.98 -0.55
N THR A 643 37.57 2.69 0.64
CA THR A 643 38.08 1.65 1.52
C THR A 643 37.05 0.51 1.62
N LEU A 644 37.46 -0.72 1.29
CA LEU A 644 36.63 -1.92 1.25
C LEU A 644 37.16 -2.95 2.26
N THR A 645 36.37 -3.37 3.23
CA THR A 645 36.89 -4.18 4.35
C THR A 645 36.16 -5.51 4.57
N SER A 646 34.88 -5.61 4.21
CA SER A 646 34.11 -6.86 4.24
C SER A 646 32.79 -6.69 3.46
N GLY A 647 32.11 -7.81 3.13
CA GLY A 647 30.85 -7.81 2.35
C GLY A 647 31.03 -8.31 0.91
N SER A 648 29.97 -8.21 0.09
CA SER A 648 29.96 -8.65 -1.32
C SER A 648 29.54 -7.53 -2.28
N ILE A 649 30.13 -7.54 -3.47
CA ILE A 649 29.74 -6.74 -4.62
C ILE A 649 29.53 -7.72 -5.77
N GLU A 650 28.27 -8.05 -6.06
CA GLU A 650 27.94 -9.18 -6.94
C GLU A 650 26.74 -8.91 -7.84
N HIS A 651 26.65 -9.59 -8.99
CA HIS A 651 25.49 -9.47 -9.89
C HIS A 651 25.18 -8.05 -10.35
N ASN A 652 26.17 -7.15 -10.35
CA ASN A 652 26.00 -5.80 -10.85
C ASN A 652 26.36 -5.73 -12.34
N THR A 653 25.66 -4.88 -13.08
CA THR A 653 25.80 -4.77 -14.53
C THR A 653 26.19 -3.34 -14.92
N ALA A 654 27.22 -3.20 -15.76
CA ALA A 654 27.57 -1.95 -16.43
C ALA A 654 27.61 -2.14 -17.94
N PHE A 655 27.18 -1.15 -18.73
CA PHE A 655 27.26 -1.29 -20.17
C PHE A 655 28.70 -1.17 -20.69
N THR A 656 29.43 -0.14 -20.26
CA THR A 656 30.78 0.12 -20.76
C THR A 656 31.83 -0.60 -19.92
N GLY A 657 31.92 -0.33 -18.62
CA GLY A 657 32.90 -1.02 -17.79
C GLY A 657 32.74 -0.86 -16.29
N GLY A 658 33.35 -1.77 -15.54
CA GLY A 658 33.20 -1.85 -14.09
C GLY A 658 31.81 -2.29 -13.68
N GLY A 659 31.45 -3.54 -13.98
CA GLY A 659 30.20 -4.14 -13.51
C GLY A 659 30.13 -4.05 -11.98
N GLY A 660 31.20 -4.48 -11.30
CA GLY A 660 31.32 -4.38 -9.84
C GLY A 660 31.81 -3.01 -9.42
N ILE A 661 33.06 -2.68 -9.79
CA ILE A 661 33.70 -1.41 -9.45
C ILE A 661 34.37 -0.79 -10.69
N TYR A 662 34.14 0.50 -10.90
CA TYR A 662 34.90 1.31 -11.85
C TYR A 662 35.60 2.46 -11.12
N THR A 663 36.92 2.59 -11.25
CA THR A 663 37.66 3.76 -10.72
C THR A 663 38.15 4.66 -11.86
N THR A 664 37.89 5.97 -11.77
CA THR A 664 38.38 6.94 -12.77
C THR A 664 39.86 7.28 -12.53
N ASN A 665 40.58 7.70 -13.58
CA ASN A 665 41.99 8.14 -13.53
C ASN A 665 42.23 9.47 -12.79
N SER A 666 41.41 9.79 -11.79
CA SER A 666 41.63 10.92 -10.88
C SER A 666 42.89 10.67 -10.05
N PRO A 667 43.76 11.68 -9.79
CA PRO A 667 44.93 11.52 -8.92
C PRO A 667 44.57 11.11 -7.47
N VAL A 668 43.29 11.20 -7.10
CA VAL A 668 42.73 10.82 -5.79
C VAL A 668 41.98 9.48 -5.83
N GLY A 669 41.71 8.93 -7.01
CA GLY A 669 40.97 7.68 -7.20
C GLY A 669 41.78 6.48 -6.73
N LYS A 670 41.52 5.99 -5.52
CA LYS A 670 42.21 4.83 -4.92
C LYS A 670 41.22 3.88 -4.28
N VAL A 671 41.50 2.58 -4.39
CA VAL A 671 40.80 1.52 -3.67
C VAL A 671 41.78 0.87 -2.68
N LEU A 672 41.41 0.87 -1.40
CA LEU A 672 42.17 0.24 -0.32
C LEU A 672 41.30 -0.87 0.25
N GLY A 673 41.81 -2.09 0.47
CA GLY A 673 40.94 -3.08 1.08
C GLY A 673 41.53 -4.44 1.40
N ARG A 674 40.80 -5.25 2.16
CA ARG A 674 41.08 -6.67 2.41
C ARG A 674 39.74 -7.39 2.52
N ARG A 675 39.62 -8.62 1.99
CA ARG A 675 38.46 -9.52 2.23
C ARG A 675 37.07 -9.09 1.71
N GLN A 676 36.98 -8.17 0.75
CA GLN A 676 35.73 -7.92 0.00
C GLN A 676 35.60 -8.95 -1.12
N LEU A 677 34.42 -9.57 -1.28
CA LEU A 677 34.14 -10.45 -2.43
C LEU A 677 33.56 -9.62 -3.57
N VAL A 678 34.21 -9.64 -4.74
CA VAL A 678 33.73 -9.01 -5.96
C VAL A 678 33.67 -10.09 -7.04
N HIS A 679 32.46 -10.55 -7.39
CA HIS A 679 32.25 -11.67 -8.32
C HIS A 679 30.93 -11.56 -9.06
N ASP A 680 30.77 -12.31 -10.14
CA ASP A 680 29.53 -12.38 -10.93
C ASP A 680 28.99 -11.01 -11.38
N ASN A 681 29.89 -10.04 -11.57
CA ASN A 681 29.56 -8.74 -12.13
C ASN A 681 29.83 -8.74 -13.62
N TYR A 682 28.99 -8.05 -14.39
CA TYR A 682 29.03 -8.09 -15.84
C TYR A 682 29.23 -6.72 -16.47
N SER A 683 30.12 -6.66 -17.45
CA SER A 683 30.34 -5.49 -18.31
C SER A 683 30.42 -5.88 -19.78
N ARG A 684 29.71 -5.18 -20.67
CA ARG A 684 29.68 -5.55 -22.11
C ARG A 684 30.94 -5.18 -22.89
N LYS A 685 31.72 -4.17 -22.47
CA LYS A 685 32.86 -3.65 -23.28
C LYS A 685 34.22 -3.73 -22.59
N GLN A 686 34.30 -3.54 -21.27
CA GLN A 686 35.55 -3.50 -20.51
C GLN A 686 35.33 -4.11 -19.12
N ASP A 687 36.17 -5.06 -18.71
CA ASP A 687 36.15 -5.67 -17.38
C ASP A 687 36.36 -4.65 -16.25
N ASP A 688 36.22 -5.09 -15.00
CA ASP A 688 36.41 -4.22 -13.82
C ASP A 688 37.81 -3.54 -13.82
N ILE A 689 37.83 -2.21 -13.74
CA ILE A 689 39.08 -1.41 -13.72
C ILE A 689 39.40 -1.03 -12.27
N LEU A 690 40.33 -1.77 -11.67
CA LEU A 690 40.95 -1.46 -10.38
C LEU A 690 42.36 -0.89 -10.62
N PRO A 691 42.68 0.36 -10.26
CA PRO A 691 44.06 0.83 -10.24
C PRO A 691 44.85 0.12 -9.12
N GLU A 692 46.17 0.03 -9.30
CA GLU A 692 47.15 -0.65 -8.42
C GLU A 692 46.65 -0.84 -6.99
N ILE A 693 46.21 -2.07 -6.72
CA ILE A 693 45.76 -2.49 -5.41
C ILE A 693 47.03 -2.71 -4.57
N GLU A 694 47.27 -1.89 -3.55
CA GLU A 694 48.21 -2.25 -2.47
C GLU A 694 47.58 -3.36 -1.62
N THR A 695 47.57 -4.61 -2.08
CA THR A 695 47.14 -5.75 -1.24
C THR A 695 47.94 -7.02 -1.47
N ASP A 696 48.41 -7.59 -0.35
CA ASP A 696 48.44 -9.03 -0.15
C ASP A 696 47.00 -9.59 -0.23
N SER A 697 46.71 -10.34 -1.30
CA SER A 697 45.54 -11.22 -1.51
C SER A 697 44.12 -10.59 -1.63
N MET A 698 43.71 -10.26 -2.85
CA MET A 698 42.30 -10.30 -3.30
C MET A 698 42.13 -11.42 -4.34
N ASN A 699 41.15 -12.31 -4.17
CA ASN A 699 40.77 -13.29 -5.20
C ASN A 699 39.78 -12.63 -6.16
N ILE A 700 40.29 -12.20 -7.31
CA ILE A 700 39.51 -11.64 -8.42
C ILE A 700 39.45 -12.74 -9.48
N ASN A 701 38.33 -13.45 -9.60
CA ASN A 701 38.06 -14.32 -10.74
C ASN A 701 37.00 -13.62 -11.60
N GLY A 702 37.38 -13.29 -12.84
CA GLY A 702 36.55 -12.61 -13.83
C GLY A 702 35.66 -13.54 -14.66
#